data_AF-A0AAJ6BIU0-F1
#
_entry.id   AF-A0AAJ6BIU0-F1
#
_cell.length_a   1.000
_cell.length_b   1.000
_cell.length_c   1.000
_cell.angle_alpha   90.00
_cell.angle_beta   90.00
_cell.angle_gamma   90.00
#
_symmetry.space_group_name_H-M   'P 1'
#
loop_
_entity.id
_entity.type
_entity.pdbx_description
1 polymer ?
#
loop_
_entity_poly.entity_id
_entity_poly.type
_entity_poly.pdbx_seq_one_letter_code
_entity_poly.pdbx_strand_id
1 'polypeptide(L)'
;MSNFIYNPDRKGKRQLIAEFVVRTEVLEDIMQDINTSAMITPEQHYLLIGQRGQGKTTLLYRIKYAIEDSLGVNSWLIPIVLTEEQYNINELVNLWESVADLLEDYHGFTGIVEEIRKYMTHPQFELKSYDIIEKYLDKHGKKLVLLIDNVGALLDKISDLEVRRLREVLQTKPHIRLIAASPFYFQDFADYKQPFFEFFKVKRLIGLSREETTLLLLELGNVHGQRKEIEAIISKWPGRIETLRMLTGGAPRTIALMFGILINHEYESTVQDLEHVLDAVTPFYKHRMDDLSPQNQKIVDAVAKNWDAISVKELREKTRIEGKVLSAQLSYLEKNQVIEKRPTETKNNLYLLRERFWNIWYLMRYGRRNDKQQVVWLIRFMEAWFSKKELEEKIGEFSKKIKEDKLSDKSIEYFSMVFTSISKISLELRVKLHDQLPESIANTIEIETADLLKGARQMIKKEKIDQGLDLLFRIGYPNEDTRIKIFEIICLIPERAVIDFAEKNSSDKKITCCSVLILFYSFFNSMMDIIDYFNDLSIEEMQKATKIIEESLLNIQKDIVNGRIYSEIEYLLMDIIFTKLISFHKVDIVQRFFISSQGEELKKRMEISYILANFFANNQDETLLLRLPDEKKQIILQKISEIRELIENTKKQ
;
A
#
# COMPACT_ATOMS: atom_id res chain seq x y z
N MET A 1 17.48 -27.15 -14.44
CA MET A 1 18.73 -26.71 -13.78
C MET A 1 18.43 -26.51 -12.30
N SER A 2 19.38 -26.78 -11.40
CA SER A 2 19.17 -26.63 -9.95
C SER A 2 19.06 -25.15 -9.56
N ASN A 3 17.92 -24.76 -8.99
CA ASN A 3 17.58 -23.38 -8.62
C ASN A 3 18.20 -22.98 -7.27
N PHE A 4 19.50 -22.70 -7.26
CA PHE A 4 20.14 -22.13 -6.07
C PHE A 4 19.84 -20.63 -5.95
N ILE A 5 18.66 -20.28 -5.42
CA ILE A 5 18.25 -18.88 -5.20
C ILE A 5 18.93 -18.27 -3.97
N TYR A 6 19.15 -19.10 -2.94
CA TYR A 6 19.70 -18.67 -1.67
C TYR A 6 21.23 -18.83 -1.58
N ASN A 7 21.79 -19.78 -2.33
CA ASN A 7 23.20 -20.20 -2.25
C ASN A 7 23.90 -19.99 -3.61
N PRO A 8 24.21 -18.74 -4.00
CA PRO A 8 24.84 -18.46 -5.29
C PRO A 8 26.22 -19.10 -5.44
N ASP A 9 26.91 -19.37 -4.33
CA ASP A 9 28.18 -20.12 -4.22
C ASP A 9 28.10 -21.55 -4.78
N ARG A 10 26.91 -22.16 -4.74
CA ARG A 10 26.69 -23.52 -5.28
C ARG A 10 26.43 -23.55 -6.77
N LYS A 11 26.27 -22.40 -7.42
CA LYS A 11 26.15 -22.32 -8.89
C LYS A 11 27.53 -22.52 -9.51
N GLY A 12 27.58 -23.29 -10.60
CA GLY A 12 28.82 -23.42 -11.37
C GLY A 12 29.24 -22.07 -11.97
N LYS A 13 30.55 -21.83 -12.11
CA LYS A 13 31.13 -20.57 -12.65
C LYS A 13 30.44 -20.07 -13.91
N ARG A 14 30.30 -20.93 -14.93
CA ARG A 14 29.65 -20.58 -16.20
C ARG A 14 28.19 -20.16 -16.02
N GLN A 15 27.46 -20.85 -15.16
CA GLN A 15 26.07 -20.54 -14.87
C GLN A 15 25.95 -19.19 -14.16
N LEU A 16 26.77 -18.94 -13.13
CA LEU A 16 26.74 -17.67 -12.40
C LEU A 16 27.08 -16.49 -13.31
N ILE A 17 28.08 -16.63 -14.20
CA ILE A 17 28.45 -15.57 -15.15
C ILE A 17 27.32 -15.30 -16.14
N ALA A 18 26.70 -16.35 -16.70
CA ALA A 18 25.60 -16.21 -17.66
C ALA A 18 24.36 -15.53 -17.04
N GLU A 19 24.03 -15.89 -15.80
CA GLU A 19 22.88 -15.31 -15.08
C GLU A 19 23.14 -13.90 -14.53
N PHE A 20 24.40 -13.44 -14.50
CA PHE A 20 24.77 -12.12 -14.01
C PHE A 20 24.58 -11.05 -15.09
N VAL A 21 23.33 -10.64 -15.29
CA VAL A 21 22.93 -9.66 -16.32
C VAL A 21 22.61 -8.26 -15.78
N VAL A 22 22.68 -8.08 -14.45
CA VAL A 22 22.44 -6.81 -13.75
C VAL A 22 23.66 -6.45 -12.91
N ARG A 23 23.82 -5.17 -12.53
CA ARG A 23 25.00 -4.66 -11.80
C ARG A 23 26.32 -4.74 -12.57
N THR A 24 26.26 -4.87 -13.90
CA THR A 24 27.45 -4.95 -14.75
C THR A 24 28.31 -3.69 -14.63
N GLU A 25 27.71 -2.51 -14.54
CA GLU A 25 28.44 -1.25 -14.32
C GLU A 25 29.26 -1.27 -13.02
N VAL A 26 28.70 -1.80 -11.92
CA VAL A 26 29.42 -1.88 -10.63
C VAL A 26 30.58 -2.87 -10.72
N LEU A 27 30.38 -4.00 -11.41
CA LEU A 27 31.44 -4.96 -11.68
C LEU A 27 32.54 -4.34 -12.53
N GLU A 28 32.18 -3.67 -13.62
CA GLU A 28 33.10 -3.03 -14.57
C GLU A 28 33.93 -1.94 -13.87
N ASP A 29 33.31 -1.08 -13.06
CA ASP A 29 34.00 -0.07 -12.26
C ASP A 29 35.08 -0.69 -11.35
N ILE A 30 34.74 -1.77 -10.64
CA ILE A 30 35.65 -2.44 -9.72
C ILE A 30 36.77 -3.15 -10.50
N MET A 31 36.42 -3.82 -11.60
CA MET A 31 37.41 -4.53 -12.42
C MET A 31 38.33 -3.57 -13.16
N GLN A 32 37.85 -2.40 -13.60
CA GLN A 32 38.69 -1.36 -14.19
C GLN A 32 39.75 -0.90 -13.20
N ASP A 33 39.34 -0.59 -11.95
CA ASP A 33 40.26 -0.21 -10.88
C ASP A 33 41.29 -1.32 -10.60
N ILE A 34 40.84 -2.57 -10.45
CA ILE A 34 41.73 -3.73 -10.27
C ILE A 34 42.73 -3.87 -11.43
N ASN A 35 42.28 -3.74 -12.68
CA ASN A 35 43.13 -3.89 -13.86
C ASN A 35 44.17 -2.76 -14.00
N THR A 36 43.88 -1.57 -13.48
CA THR A 36 44.80 -0.42 -13.51
C THR A 36 45.73 -0.35 -12.29
N SER A 37 45.45 -1.14 -11.25
CA SER A 37 46.23 -1.18 -10.02
C SER A 37 47.36 -2.21 -10.12
N ALA A 38 48.55 -1.82 -9.65
CA ALA A 38 49.69 -2.73 -9.52
C ALA A 38 49.90 -3.21 -8.07
N MET A 39 49.12 -2.70 -7.10
CA MET A 39 49.27 -2.99 -5.66
C MET A 39 50.73 -2.87 -5.17
N ILE A 40 51.43 -1.82 -5.63
CA ILE A 40 52.79 -1.48 -5.15
C ILE A 40 52.68 -0.83 -3.76
N THR A 41 51.66 0.01 -3.59
CA THR A 41 51.24 0.58 -2.30
C THR A 41 49.87 0.01 -1.91
N PRO A 42 49.48 0.08 -0.63
CA PRO A 42 48.14 -0.28 -0.19
C PRO A 42 47.07 0.43 -1.02
N GLU A 43 46.11 -0.33 -1.54
CA GLU A 43 45.05 0.17 -2.41
C GLU A 43 43.80 0.53 -1.63
N GLN A 44 42.98 1.41 -2.20
CA GLN A 44 41.68 1.69 -1.63
C GLN A 44 40.79 0.44 -1.64
N HIS A 45 40.22 0.12 -0.47
CA HIS A 45 39.30 -0.99 -0.26
C HIS A 45 37.87 -0.64 -0.64
N TYR A 46 37.05 -1.64 -0.95
CA TYR A 46 35.65 -1.45 -1.33
C TYR A 46 34.69 -1.96 -0.26
N LEU A 47 33.56 -1.25 -0.09
CA LEU A 47 32.42 -1.70 0.70
C LEU A 47 31.14 -1.68 -0.13
N LEU A 48 30.59 -2.86 -0.41
CA LEU A 48 29.33 -3.07 -1.09
C LEU A 48 28.18 -3.04 -0.06
N ILE A 49 27.34 -2.02 -0.11
CA ILE A 49 26.21 -1.88 0.82
C ILE A 49 24.91 -2.16 0.09
N GLY A 50 24.09 -3.04 0.64
CA GLY A 50 22.73 -3.24 0.19
C GLY A 50 22.07 -4.34 0.98
N GLN A 51 20.75 -4.29 1.15
CA GLN A 51 20.06 -5.29 1.94
C GLN A 51 20.29 -6.73 1.46
N ARG A 52 19.96 -7.70 2.32
CA ARG A 52 19.87 -9.11 1.92
C ARG A 52 19.04 -9.23 0.64
N GLY A 53 19.48 -10.05 -0.31
CA GLY A 53 18.79 -10.26 -1.59
C GLY A 53 19.11 -9.24 -2.69
N GLN A 54 19.95 -8.23 -2.45
CA GLN A 54 20.36 -7.23 -3.45
C GLN A 54 21.48 -7.67 -4.43
N GLY A 55 21.94 -8.92 -4.32
CA GLY A 55 22.97 -9.49 -5.22
C GLY A 55 24.42 -9.28 -4.78
N LYS A 56 24.68 -8.90 -3.52
CA LYS A 56 26.04 -8.69 -2.98
C LYS A 56 26.93 -9.93 -3.13
N THR A 57 26.49 -11.07 -2.59
CA THR A 57 27.20 -12.35 -2.67
C THR A 57 27.50 -12.73 -4.12
N THR A 58 26.49 -12.63 -4.99
CA THR A 58 26.65 -12.91 -6.43
C THR A 58 27.67 -11.99 -7.08
N LEU A 59 27.70 -10.70 -6.73
CA LEU A 59 28.69 -9.75 -7.23
C LEU A 59 30.11 -10.09 -6.73
N LEU A 60 30.29 -10.49 -5.46
CA LEU A 60 31.59 -10.96 -4.96
C LEU A 60 32.09 -12.17 -5.76
N TYR A 61 31.26 -13.20 -5.98
CA TYR A 61 31.62 -14.35 -6.80
C TYR A 61 31.89 -13.96 -8.27
N ARG A 62 31.13 -13.01 -8.82
CA ARG A 62 31.35 -12.53 -10.19
C ARG A 62 32.68 -11.78 -10.32
N ILE A 63 33.10 -11.02 -9.29
CA ILE A 63 34.41 -10.37 -9.19
C ILE A 63 35.51 -11.44 -9.12
N LYS A 64 35.38 -12.46 -8.27
CA LYS A 64 36.30 -13.61 -8.21
C LYS A 64 36.54 -14.18 -9.61
N TYR A 65 35.47 -14.53 -10.30
CA TYR A 65 35.57 -15.13 -11.63
C TYR A 65 36.12 -14.17 -12.69
N ALA A 66 35.81 -12.87 -12.60
CA ALA A 66 36.38 -11.86 -13.49
C ALA A 66 37.91 -11.74 -13.31
N ILE A 67 38.41 -11.85 -12.08
CA ILE A 67 39.84 -11.87 -11.77
C ILE A 67 40.47 -13.14 -12.36
N GLU A 68 39.90 -14.32 -12.10
CA GLU A 68 40.41 -15.59 -12.63
C GLU A 68 40.43 -15.63 -14.17
N ASP A 69 39.44 -15.04 -14.83
CA ASP A 69 39.34 -15.02 -16.29
C ASP A 69 40.22 -13.92 -16.93
N SER A 70 40.76 -12.99 -16.14
CA SER A 70 41.63 -11.92 -16.62
C SER A 70 43.06 -12.40 -16.82
N LEU A 71 43.51 -12.48 -18.07
CA LEU A 71 44.88 -12.91 -18.43
C LEU A 71 45.98 -12.05 -17.79
N GLY A 72 45.73 -10.75 -17.61
CA GLY A 72 46.72 -9.84 -17.03
C GLY A 72 46.80 -9.91 -15.51
N VAL A 73 45.65 -10.12 -14.84
CA VAL A 73 45.54 -9.99 -13.38
C VAL A 73 45.66 -11.34 -12.66
N ASN A 74 45.11 -12.42 -13.23
CA ASN A 74 45.17 -13.77 -12.61
C ASN A 74 46.61 -14.28 -12.43
N SER A 75 47.57 -13.75 -13.20
CA SER A 75 48.97 -14.14 -13.11
C SER A 75 49.63 -13.72 -11.79
N TRP A 76 49.12 -12.70 -11.10
CA TRP A 76 49.70 -12.17 -9.86
C TRP A 76 48.69 -11.95 -8.73
N LEU A 77 47.39 -11.86 -9.02
CA LEU A 77 46.35 -11.57 -8.03
C LEU A 77 45.46 -12.79 -7.78
N ILE A 78 45.35 -13.19 -6.52
CA ILE A 78 44.59 -14.36 -6.08
C ILE A 78 43.27 -13.89 -5.42
N PRO A 79 42.10 -14.26 -5.95
CA PRO A 79 40.82 -13.95 -5.32
C PRO A 79 40.40 -15.01 -4.30
N ILE A 80 40.25 -14.60 -3.03
CA ILE A 80 39.77 -15.45 -1.93
C ILE A 80 38.39 -14.99 -1.50
N VAL A 81 37.41 -15.88 -1.49
CA VAL A 81 36.04 -15.59 -1.04
C VAL A 81 35.80 -16.26 0.30
N LEU A 82 35.43 -15.46 1.30
CA LEU A 82 34.90 -15.93 2.57
C LEU A 82 33.37 -15.87 2.52
N THR A 83 32.73 -17.00 2.80
CA THR A 83 31.26 -17.13 2.81
C THR A 83 30.62 -16.36 3.97
N GLU A 84 29.30 -16.19 3.97
CA GLU A 84 28.58 -15.48 5.06
C GLU A 84 28.67 -16.23 6.41
N GLU A 85 28.73 -17.57 6.38
CA GLU A 85 28.65 -18.45 7.55
C GLU A 85 30.03 -18.75 8.19
N GLN A 86 30.81 -17.72 8.49
CA GLN A 86 32.11 -17.87 9.19
C GLN A 86 31.90 -17.91 10.71
N TYR A 87 31.36 -19.02 11.21
CA TYR A 87 31.16 -19.21 12.67
C TYR A 87 32.47 -19.45 13.42
N ASN A 88 33.51 -19.92 12.72
CA ASN A 88 34.85 -20.19 13.24
C ASN A 88 35.68 -18.91 13.46
N ILE A 89 35.31 -17.78 12.85
CA ILE A 89 36.06 -16.53 13.00
C ILE A 89 35.51 -15.76 14.20
N ASN A 90 36.18 -15.91 15.34
CA ASN A 90 35.96 -15.13 16.57
C ASN A 90 37.20 -14.34 17.00
N GLU A 91 38.37 -14.62 16.43
CA GLU A 91 39.61 -13.86 16.59
C GLU A 91 40.20 -13.53 15.21
N LEU A 92 41.03 -12.49 15.14
CA LEU A 92 41.68 -12.08 13.88
C LEU A 92 42.63 -13.17 13.35
N VAL A 93 43.22 -13.96 14.22
CA VAL A 93 44.06 -15.09 13.79
C VAL A 93 43.28 -16.12 12.99
N ASN A 94 42.01 -16.37 13.31
CA ASN A 94 41.20 -17.34 12.58
C ASN A 94 40.85 -16.85 11.17
N LEU A 95 40.81 -15.53 10.95
CA LEU A 95 40.72 -14.96 9.60
C LEU A 95 41.97 -15.34 8.79
N TRP A 96 43.16 -15.21 9.38
CA TRP A 96 44.42 -15.57 8.71
C TRP A 96 44.55 -17.08 8.49
N GLU A 97 44.15 -17.91 9.45
CA GLU A 97 44.08 -19.36 9.27
C GLU A 97 43.13 -19.73 8.13
N SER A 98 41.94 -19.13 8.07
CA SER A 98 40.98 -19.37 6.99
C SER A 98 41.51 -18.92 5.62
N VAL A 99 42.25 -17.81 5.56
CA VAL A 99 42.93 -17.35 4.34
C VAL A 99 44.04 -18.32 3.94
N ALA A 100 44.82 -18.82 4.90
CA ALA A 100 45.89 -19.77 4.64
C ALA A 100 45.35 -21.12 4.15
N ASP A 101 44.27 -21.64 4.75
CA ASP A 101 43.58 -22.86 4.32
C ASP A 101 43.12 -22.72 2.86
N LEU A 102 42.49 -21.59 2.50
CA LEU A 102 42.06 -21.33 1.12
C LEU A 102 43.22 -21.08 0.16
N LEU A 103 44.39 -20.67 0.66
CA LEU A 103 45.58 -20.49 -0.15
C LEU A 103 46.24 -21.82 -0.52
N GLU A 104 46.11 -22.88 0.28
CA GLU A 104 46.72 -24.18 -0.02
C GLU A 104 46.27 -24.77 -1.36
N ASP A 105 45.06 -24.43 -1.82
CA ASP A 105 44.52 -24.81 -3.12
C ASP A 105 45.27 -24.16 -4.31
N TYR A 106 46.09 -23.14 -4.06
CA TYR A 106 46.87 -22.43 -5.07
C TYR A 106 48.32 -22.95 -5.17
N HIS A 107 48.80 -23.06 -6.40
CA HIS A 107 50.16 -23.51 -6.67
C HIS A 107 51.21 -22.61 -5.98
N GLY A 108 52.07 -23.22 -5.15
CA GLY A 108 53.14 -22.54 -4.41
C GLY A 108 52.83 -22.30 -2.93
N PHE A 109 51.60 -22.55 -2.48
CA PHE A 109 51.17 -22.27 -1.11
C PHE A 109 50.99 -23.53 -0.24
N THR A 110 51.25 -24.72 -0.78
CA THR A 110 51.14 -25.98 -0.04
C THR A 110 52.02 -25.96 1.22
N GLY A 111 51.44 -26.29 2.38
CA GLY A 111 52.14 -26.35 3.66
C GLY A 111 52.18 -25.02 4.43
N ILE A 112 51.55 -23.96 3.92
CA ILE A 112 51.40 -22.69 4.63
C ILE A 112 50.66 -22.86 5.95
N VAL A 113 49.63 -23.71 5.99
CA VAL A 113 48.83 -23.97 7.20
C VAL A 113 49.70 -24.63 8.27
N GLU A 114 50.50 -25.62 7.87
CA GLU A 114 51.42 -26.29 8.80
C GLU A 114 52.59 -25.41 9.23
N GLU A 115 53.00 -24.42 8.43
CA GLU A 115 53.96 -23.41 8.87
C GLU A 115 53.37 -22.46 9.92
N ILE A 116 52.11 -22.03 9.74
CA ILE A 116 51.38 -21.22 10.72
C ILE A 116 51.21 -21.99 12.04
N ARG A 117 50.71 -23.23 11.99
CA ARG A 117 50.44 -24.05 13.20
C ARG A 117 51.66 -24.25 14.10
N LYS A 118 52.89 -24.19 13.58
CA LYS A 118 54.13 -24.25 14.40
C LYS A 118 54.22 -23.12 15.44
N TYR A 119 53.52 -22.01 15.21
CA TYR A 119 53.52 -20.84 16.09
C TYR A 119 52.26 -20.73 16.95
N MET A 120 51.39 -21.74 16.98
CA MET A 120 50.10 -21.69 17.70
C MET A 120 50.24 -21.38 19.20
N THR A 121 51.36 -21.73 19.81
CA THR A 121 51.66 -21.44 21.23
C THR A 121 52.43 -20.13 21.43
N HIS A 122 52.73 -19.39 20.36
CA HIS A 122 53.51 -18.15 20.43
C HIS A 122 52.64 -16.97 20.92
N PRO A 123 53.13 -16.10 21.83
CA PRO A 123 52.33 -14.98 22.35
C PRO A 123 51.84 -13.97 21.29
N GLN A 124 52.52 -13.91 20.15
CA GLN A 124 52.17 -13.07 18.99
C GLN A 124 51.73 -13.93 17.80
N PHE A 125 50.91 -14.96 18.06
CA PHE A 125 50.51 -15.93 17.04
C PHE A 125 49.80 -15.28 15.83
N GLU A 126 48.89 -14.33 16.05
CA GLU A 126 48.22 -13.57 14.98
C GLU A 126 49.22 -12.88 14.04
N LEU A 127 50.14 -12.08 14.60
CA LEU A 127 51.19 -11.37 13.88
C LEU A 127 52.03 -12.33 13.03
N LYS A 128 52.46 -13.45 13.64
CA LYS A 128 53.26 -14.47 12.95
C LYS A 128 52.49 -15.15 11.83
N SER A 129 51.19 -15.38 12.03
CA SER A 129 50.33 -15.98 11.01
C SER A 129 50.27 -15.08 9.76
N TYR A 130 50.07 -13.78 9.96
CA TYR A 130 50.10 -12.82 8.86
C TYR A 130 51.49 -12.69 8.20
N ASP A 131 52.57 -12.61 8.99
CA ASP A 131 53.95 -12.53 8.47
C ASP A 131 54.28 -13.73 7.55
N ILE A 132 53.78 -14.93 7.89
CA ILE A 132 53.94 -16.13 7.08
C ILE A 132 53.18 -15.98 5.76
N ILE A 133 51.93 -15.52 5.79
CA ILE A 133 51.15 -15.25 4.57
C ILE A 133 51.87 -14.24 3.68
N GLU A 134 52.35 -13.12 4.25
CA GLU A 134 53.12 -12.10 3.55
C GLU A 134 54.35 -12.69 2.86
N LYS A 135 55.13 -13.50 3.59
CA LYS A 135 56.34 -14.17 3.08
C LYS A 135 56.03 -15.12 1.91
N TYR A 136 54.95 -15.89 1.98
CA TYR A 136 54.55 -16.77 0.87
C TYR A 136 54.10 -15.96 -0.35
N LEU A 137 53.32 -14.91 -0.14
CA LEU A 137 52.88 -14.01 -1.20
C LEU A 137 54.08 -13.37 -1.92
N ASP A 138 55.05 -12.84 -1.17
CA ASP A 138 56.25 -12.22 -1.76
C ASP A 138 57.13 -13.24 -2.48
N LYS A 139 57.35 -14.41 -1.88
CA LYS A 139 58.13 -15.50 -2.49
C LYS A 139 57.59 -15.90 -3.86
N HIS A 140 56.28 -15.85 -4.05
CA HIS A 140 55.61 -16.26 -5.28
C HIS A 140 55.18 -15.08 -6.18
N GLY A 141 55.51 -13.83 -5.78
CA GLY A 141 55.11 -12.62 -6.51
C GLY A 141 53.60 -12.48 -6.63
N LYS A 142 52.86 -12.87 -5.59
CA LYS A 142 51.39 -12.87 -5.54
C LYS A 142 50.86 -11.81 -4.59
N LYS A 143 49.62 -11.38 -4.83
CA LYS A 143 48.83 -10.50 -3.98
C LYS A 143 47.41 -11.07 -3.83
N LEU A 144 46.64 -10.59 -2.86
CA LEU A 144 45.29 -11.09 -2.56
C LEU A 144 44.21 -10.02 -2.83
N VAL A 145 43.11 -10.46 -3.41
CA VAL A 145 41.81 -9.80 -3.22
C VAL A 145 41.00 -10.64 -2.27
N LEU A 146 40.72 -10.07 -1.09
CA LEU A 146 39.89 -10.73 -0.09
C LEU A 146 38.44 -10.25 -0.26
N LEU A 147 37.55 -11.19 -0.56
CA LEU A 147 36.13 -10.97 -0.82
C LEU A 147 35.34 -11.48 0.38
N ILE A 148 34.87 -10.58 1.24
CA ILE A 148 34.18 -10.95 2.49
C ILE A 148 32.70 -10.59 2.39
N ASP A 149 31.82 -11.57 2.50
CA ASP A 149 30.40 -11.29 2.70
C ASP A 149 30.09 -11.04 4.18
N ASN A 150 29.14 -10.13 4.43
CA ASN A 150 28.70 -9.71 5.76
C ASN A 150 29.83 -9.30 6.73
N VAL A 151 30.71 -8.39 6.29
CA VAL A 151 31.87 -7.94 7.09
C VAL A 151 31.50 -7.35 8.45
N GLY A 152 30.34 -6.70 8.59
CA GLY A 152 29.90 -6.14 9.87
C GLY A 152 29.79 -7.21 10.95
N ALA A 153 29.14 -8.33 10.62
CA ALA A 153 29.02 -9.46 11.55
C ALA A 153 30.35 -10.16 11.86
N LEU A 154 31.36 -10.04 11.00
CA LEU A 154 32.71 -10.51 11.29
C LEU A 154 33.42 -9.58 12.27
N LEU A 155 33.33 -8.26 12.04
CA LEU A 155 33.94 -7.26 12.91
C LEU A 155 33.32 -7.25 14.31
N ASP A 156 31.99 -7.47 14.42
CA ASP A 156 31.28 -7.56 15.70
C ASP A 156 31.76 -8.74 16.61
N LYS A 157 32.43 -9.74 16.04
CA LYS A 157 32.90 -10.93 16.78
C LYS A 157 34.31 -10.81 17.33
N ILE A 158 35.14 -9.95 16.74
CA ILE A 158 36.54 -9.76 17.14
C ILE A 158 36.66 -8.51 18.03
N SER A 159 37.73 -8.43 18.82
CA SER A 159 37.92 -7.30 19.74
C SER A 159 38.28 -6.00 19.02
N ASP A 160 37.98 -4.83 19.63
CA ASP A 160 38.36 -3.51 19.08
C ASP A 160 39.86 -3.39 18.76
N LEU A 161 40.72 -4.04 19.55
CA LEU A 161 42.17 -4.07 19.31
C LEU A 161 42.50 -4.84 18.03
N GLU A 162 41.83 -5.95 17.78
CA GLU A 162 41.97 -6.74 16.57
C GLU A 162 41.39 -6.03 15.34
N VAL A 163 40.26 -5.33 15.47
CA VAL A 163 39.71 -4.47 14.40
C VAL A 163 40.73 -3.40 13.99
N ARG A 164 41.39 -2.76 14.98
CA ARG A 164 42.47 -1.79 14.73
C ARG A 164 43.68 -2.45 14.07
N ARG A 165 44.05 -3.66 14.49
CA ARG A 165 45.14 -4.42 13.89
C ARG A 165 44.85 -4.78 12.44
N LEU A 166 43.64 -5.25 12.13
CA LEU A 166 43.21 -5.53 10.77
C LEU A 166 43.27 -4.27 9.89
N ARG A 167 42.79 -3.12 10.40
CA ARG A 167 42.91 -1.84 9.69
C ARG A 167 44.37 -1.48 9.42
N GLU A 168 45.25 -1.62 10.42
CA GLU A 168 46.67 -1.34 10.28
C GLU A 168 47.30 -2.18 9.17
N VAL A 169 47.01 -3.49 9.14
CA VAL A 169 47.47 -4.40 8.09
C VAL A 169 46.98 -3.92 6.72
N LEU A 170 45.69 -3.66 6.56
CA LEU A 170 45.09 -3.21 5.30
C LEU A 170 45.62 -1.85 4.83
N GLN A 171 45.93 -0.94 5.77
CA GLN A 171 46.42 0.40 5.47
C GLN A 171 47.92 0.46 5.15
N THR A 172 48.72 -0.47 5.68
CA THR A 172 50.19 -0.42 5.58
C THR A 172 50.78 -1.46 4.64
N LYS A 173 50.09 -2.59 4.44
CA LYS A 173 50.60 -3.72 3.66
C LYS A 173 49.94 -3.76 2.28
N PRO A 174 50.72 -3.74 1.17
CA PRO A 174 50.17 -3.74 -0.18
C PRO A 174 49.65 -5.13 -0.61
N HIS A 175 49.77 -6.16 0.24
CA HIS A 175 49.50 -7.56 -0.12
C HIS A 175 48.01 -7.91 -0.22
N ILE A 176 47.13 -7.14 0.42
CA ILE A 176 45.71 -7.45 0.51
C ILE A 176 44.87 -6.25 0.05
N ARG A 177 43.96 -6.51 -0.88
CA ARG A 177 42.88 -5.59 -1.22
C ARG A 177 41.54 -6.19 -0.80
N LEU A 178 40.92 -5.61 0.22
CA LEU A 178 39.60 -6.01 0.70
C LEU A 178 38.46 -5.43 -0.18
N ILE A 179 37.54 -6.30 -0.60
CA ILE A 179 36.22 -5.94 -1.14
C ILE A 179 35.19 -6.63 -0.25
N ALA A 180 34.60 -5.85 0.64
CA ALA A 180 33.67 -6.32 1.64
C ALA A 180 32.22 -6.05 1.24
N ALA A 181 31.29 -6.88 1.68
CA ALA A 181 29.86 -6.65 1.58
C ALA A 181 29.20 -6.54 2.95
N SER A 182 28.18 -5.70 3.06
CA SER A 182 27.39 -5.55 4.29
C SER A 182 25.91 -5.28 3.98
N PRO A 183 24.96 -5.84 4.78
CA PRO A 183 23.54 -5.52 4.64
C PRO A 183 23.22 -4.05 4.97
N PHE A 184 23.96 -3.45 5.92
CA PHE A 184 23.73 -2.09 6.41
C PHE A 184 25.03 -1.28 6.42
N TYR A 185 24.91 0.04 6.36
CA TYR A 185 26.01 0.90 6.76
C TYR A 185 26.09 0.90 8.29
N PHE A 186 26.98 0.07 8.83
CA PHE A 186 27.20 -0.09 10.28
C PHE A 186 27.67 1.21 10.93
N GLN A 187 27.46 1.32 12.25
CA GLN A 187 28.00 2.43 13.03
C GLN A 187 29.53 2.49 12.96
N ASP A 188 30.20 1.34 12.83
CA ASP A 188 31.67 1.25 12.77
C ASP A 188 32.32 1.88 11.54
N PHE A 189 31.51 2.15 10.50
CA PHE A 189 31.94 2.88 9.30
C PHE A 189 31.50 4.34 9.30
N ALA A 190 30.65 4.74 10.25
CA ALA A 190 29.99 6.03 10.30
C ALA A 190 30.45 6.91 11.47
N ASP A 191 30.94 6.30 12.56
CA ASP A 191 31.47 7.02 13.71
C ASP A 191 32.96 7.32 13.52
N TYR A 192 33.33 8.59 13.63
CA TYR A 192 34.71 9.07 13.52
C TYR A 192 35.68 8.43 14.55
N LYS A 193 35.14 7.88 15.64
CA LYS A 193 35.92 7.17 16.66
C LYS A 193 36.27 5.73 16.27
N GLN A 194 35.59 5.18 15.26
CA GLN A 194 35.71 3.79 14.90
C GLN A 194 36.85 3.57 13.90
N PRO A 195 37.54 2.41 13.95
CA PRO A 195 38.71 2.18 13.12
C PRO A 195 38.43 2.34 11.62
N PHE A 196 37.28 1.93 11.12
CA PHE A 196 37.02 1.94 9.68
C PHE A 196 36.27 3.19 9.15
N PHE A 197 36.25 4.29 9.91
CA PHE A 197 35.67 5.55 9.45
C PHE A 197 36.32 6.05 8.15
N GLU A 198 35.49 6.31 7.13
CA GLU A 198 35.90 6.76 5.78
C GLU A 198 36.98 5.89 5.10
N PHE A 199 37.18 4.66 5.56
CA PHE A 199 38.24 3.78 5.07
C PHE A 199 37.94 3.16 3.70
N PHE A 200 36.65 2.97 3.37
CA PHE A 200 36.22 2.24 2.18
C PHE A 200 35.67 3.17 1.09
N LYS A 201 35.92 2.80 -0.17
CA LYS A 201 35.14 3.28 -1.31
C LYS A 201 33.79 2.55 -1.33
N VAL A 202 32.75 3.27 -0.95
CA VAL A 202 31.40 2.71 -0.79
C VAL A 202 30.66 2.62 -2.13
N LYS A 203 30.16 1.43 -2.47
CA LYS A 203 29.23 1.20 -3.59
C LYS A 203 27.88 0.73 -3.03
N ARG A 204 26.81 1.51 -3.25
CA ARG A 204 25.46 1.17 -2.76
C ARG A 204 24.68 0.43 -3.84
N LEU A 205 24.27 -0.80 -3.55
CA LEU A 205 23.38 -1.59 -4.39
C LEU A 205 21.93 -1.21 -4.08
N ILE A 206 21.36 -0.34 -4.89
CA ILE A 206 19.95 0.08 -4.81
C ILE A 206 19.03 -0.87 -5.56
N GLY A 207 17.77 -1.03 -5.16
CA GLY A 207 16.82 -1.87 -5.91
C GLY A 207 16.85 -1.62 -7.43
N LEU A 208 16.72 -2.69 -8.21
CA LEU A 208 16.84 -2.69 -9.67
C LEU A 208 15.89 -1.68 -10.33
N SER A 209 16.37 -1.04 -11.40
CA SER A 209 15.55 -0.23 -12.28
C SER A 209 14.54 -1.09 -13.06
N ARG A 210 13.64 -0.44 -13.81
CA ARG A 210 12.69 -1.16 -14.68
C ARG A 210 13.43 -1.90 -15.79
N GLU A 211 14.46 -1.28 -16.35
CA GLU A 211 15.32 -1.82 -17.39
C GLU A 211 16.10 -3.02 -16.85
N GLU A 212 16.76 -2.88 -15.69
CA GLU A 212 17.48 -3.98 -15.03
C GLU A 212 16.54 -5.13 -14.65
N THR A 213 15.34 -4.83 -14.15
CA THR A 213 14.32 -5.85 -13.83
C THR A 213 13.91 -6.62 -15.08
N THR A 214 13.72 -5.93 -16.20
CA THR A 214 13.36 -6.54 -17.48
C THR A 214 14.47 -7.46 -17.98
N LEU A 215 15.73 -7.02 -17.91
CA LEU A 215 16.90 -7.83 -18.26
C LEU A 215 16.99 -9.10 -17.40
N LEU A 216 16.83 -8.96 -16.09
CA LEU A 216 16.84 -10.10 -15.17
C LEU A 216 15.72 -11.10 -15.49
N LEU A 217 14.50 -10.64 -15.74
CA LEU A 217 13.38 -11.52 -16.07
C LEU A 217 13.57 -12.24 -17.41
N LEU A 218 14.15 -11.58 -18.42
CA LEU A 218 14.47 -12.20 -19.70
C LEU A 218 15.54 -13.30 -19.54
N GLU A 219 16.55 -13.08 -18.70
CA GLU A 219 17.57 -14.10 -18.45
C GLU A 219 17.02 -15.28 -17.63
N LEU A 220 16.19 -15.01 -16.61
CA LEU A 220 15.46 -16.07 -15.91
C LEU A 220 14.59 -16.87 -16.89
N GLY A 221 13.87 -16.17 -17.79
CA GLY A 221 13.12 -16.79 -18.88
C GLY A 221 13.99 -17.68 -19.75
N ASN A 222 15.18 -17.21 -20.13
CA ASN A 222 16.13 -17.97 -20.92
C ASN A 222 16.57 -19.26 -20.20
N VAL A 223 16.98 -19.17 -18.94
CA VAL A 223 17.43 -20.30 -18.10
C VAL A 223 16.31 -21.32 -17.87
N HIS A 224 15.07 -20.86 -17.76
CA HIS A 224 13.89 -21.71 -17.53
C HIS A 224 13.20 -22.19 -18.81
N GLY A 225 13.71 -21.83 -20.00
CA GLY A 225 13.07 -22.16 -21.26
C GLY A 225 11.73 -21.46 -21.50
N GLN A 226 11.49 -20.35 -20.78
CA GLN A 226 10.25 -19.55 -20.74
C GLN A 226 10.46 -18.13 -21.26
N ARG A 227 11.49 -17.92 -22.09
CA ARG A 227 11.86 -16.59 -22.59
C ARG A 227 10.75 -15.95 -23.41
N LYS A 228 10.07 -16.73 -24.27
CA LYS A 228 9.01 -16.24 -25.16
C LYS A 228 7.79 -15.74 -24.37
N GLU A 229 7.47 -16.42 -23.28
CA GLU A 229 6.40 -16.10 -22.37
C GLU A 229 6.69 -14.76 -21.68
N ILE A 230 7.91 -14.56 -21.20
CA ILE A 230 8.35 -13.29 -20.61
C ILE A 230 8.34 -12.16 -21.65
N GLU A 231 8.84 -12.38 -22.86
CA GLU A 231 8.78 -11.39 -23.96
C GLU A 231 7.33 -10.99 -24.30
N ALA A 232 6.42 -11.97 -24.31
CA ALA A 232 5.00 -11.73 -24.49
C ALA A 232 4.39 -10.92 -23.35
N ILE A 233 4.75 -11.21 -22.09
CA ILE A 233 4.29 -10.44 -20.92
C ILE A 233 4.80 -9.00 -20.97
N ILE A 234 6.08 -8.79 -21.31
CA ILE A 234 6.67 -7.45 -21.41
C ILE A 234 5.93 -6.62 -22.46
N SER A 235 5.60 -7.23 -23.60
CA SER A 235 4.94 -6.55 -24.72
C SER A 235 3.45 -6.31 -24.48
N LYS A 236 2.72 -7.31 -23.98
CA LYS A 236 1.27 -7.22 -23.76
C LYS A 236 0.93 -6.46 -22.48
N TRP A 237 1.69 -6.68 -21.41
CA TRP A 237 1.39 -6.23 -20.05
C TRP A 237 2.61 -5.57 -19.36
N PRO A 238 3.19 -4.51 -19.95
CA PRO A 238 4.37 -3.84 -19.41
C PRO A 238 4.15 -3.30 -17.98
N GLY A 239 2.90 -3.00 -17.60
CA GLY A 239 2.53 -2.60 -16.24
C GLY A 239 2.78 -3.68 -15.18
N ARG A 240 2.74 -4.97 -15.53
CA ARG A 240 3.02 -6.07 -14.58
C ARG A 240 4.48 -6.10 -14.18
N ILE A 241 5.40 -5.78 -15.09
CA ILE A 241 6.83 -5.68 -14.79
C ILE A 241 7.07 -4.56 -13.78
N GLU A 242 6.41 -3.41 -13.97
CA GLU A 242 6.52 -2.29 -13.05
C GLU A 242 5.88 -2.61 -11.69
N THR A 243 4.70 -3.23 -11.67
CA THR A 243 4.07 -3.71 -10.44
C THR A 243 4.98 -4.69 -9.69
N LEU A 244 5.57 -5.67 -10.38
CA LEU A 244 6.50 -6.61 -9.76
C LEU A 244 7.72 -5.89 -9.18
N ARG A 245 8.30 -4.95 -9.91
CA ARG A 245 9.44 -4.14 -9.44
C ARG A 245 9.08 -3.36 -8.18
N MET A 246 7.94 -2.66 -8.19
CA MET A 246 7.46 -1.91 -7.03
C MET A 246 7.20 -2.83 -5.84
N LEU A 247 6.56 -3.99 -6.05
CA LEU A 247 6.27 -4.95 -4.98
C LEU A 247 7.55 -5.51 -4.35
N THR A 248 8.53 -5.86 -5.18
CA THR A 248 9.82 -6.42 -4.75
C THR A 248 10.82 -5.37 -4.30
N GLY A 249 10.49 -4.07 -4.40
CA GLY A 249 11.44 -2.98 -4.18
C GLY A 249 12.68 -3.06 -5.10
N GLY A 250 12.56 -3.75 -6.23
CA GLY A 250 13.65 -4.05 -7.16
C GLY A 250 14.66 -5.07 -6.62
N ALA A 251 14.37 -5.84 -5.57
CA ALA A 251 15.33 -6.82 -5.03
C ALA A 251 15.48 -8.04 -5.97
N PRO A 252 16.67 -8.30 -6.55
CA PRO A 252 16.90 -9.40 -7.49
C PRO A 252 16.42 -10.77 -6.99
N ARG A 253 16.67 -11.10 -5.71
CA ARG A 253 16.23 -12.38 -5.13
C ARG A 253 14.70 -12.50 -5.09
N THR A 254 14.00 -11.45 -4.65
CA THR A 254 12.53 -11.46 -4.58
C THR A 254 11.93 -11.46 -5.99
N ILE A 255 12.52 -10.74 -6.95
CA ILE A 255 12.14 -10.80 -8.37
C ILE A 255 12.26 -12.23 -8.90
N ALA A 256 13.38 -12.91 -8.62
CA ALA A 256 13.58 -14.29 -9.06
C ALA A 256 12.59 -15.29 -8.41
N LEU A 257 12.15 -15.04 -7.17
CA LEU A 257 11.11 -15.85 -6.53
C LEU A 257 9.71 -15.58 -7.11
N MET A 258 9.42 -14.30 -7.40
CA MET A 258 8.16 -13.88 -8.01
C MET A 258 8.06 -14.24 -9.51
N PHE A 259 9.17 -14.64 -10.13
CA PHE A 259 9.21 -15.07 -11.53
C PHE A 259 8.23 -16.21 -11.83
N GLY A 260 8.08 -17.19 -10.92
CA GLY A 260 7.11 -18.28 -11.10
C GLY A 260 5.67 -17.78 -11.21
N ILE A 261 5.31 -16.75 -10.43
CA ILE A 261 3.98 -16.13 -10.44
C ILE A 261 3.72 -15.38 -11.75
N LEU A 262 4.75 -14.83 -12.39
CA LEU A 262 4.59 -14.13 -13.68
C LEU A 262 4.14 -15.06 -14.81
N ILE A 263 4.60 -16.31 -14.79
CA ILE A 263 4.42 -17.27 -15.89
C ILE A 263 3.13 -18.07 -15.75
N ASN A 264 2.59 -18.19 -14.54
CA ASN A 264 1.32 -18.87 -14.30
C ASN A 264 0.12 -17.98 -14.67
N HIS A 265 -0.79 -18.53 -15.49
CA HIS A 265 -1.97 -17.82 -15.97
C HIS A 265 -3.25 -18.12 -15.17
N GLU A 266 -3.24 -19.13 -14.29
CA GLU A 266 -4.42 -19.56 -13.55
C GLU A 266 -4.61 -18.78 -12.24
N TYR A 267 -5.86 -18.40 -11.93
CA TYR A 267 -6.21 -17.52 -10.80
C TYR A 267 -5.97 -18.16 -9.43
N GLU A 268 -6.46 -19.39 -9.26
CA GLU A 268 -6.38 -20.12 -7.98
C GLU A 268 -4.94 -20.54 -7.70
N SER A 269 -4.19 -20.87 -8.75
CA SER A 269 -2.74 -21.04 -8.67
C SER A 269 -2.07 -19.73 -8.27
N THR A 270 -2.42 -18.57 -8.86
CA THR A 270 -1.72 -17.30 -8.56
C THR A 270 -1.68 -16.96 -7.06
N VAL A 271 -2.77 -17.19 -6.33
CA VAL A 271 -2.83 -16.89 -4.89
C VAL A 271 -2.11 -17.95 -4.08
N GLN A 272 -2.28 -19.24 -4.41
CA GLN A 272 -1.53 -20.33 -3.79
C GLN A 272 -0.01 -20.20 -4.06
N ASP A 273 0.37 -19.85 -5.29
CA ASP A 273 1.73 -19.53 -5.72
C ASP A 273 2.28 -18.36 -4.91
N LEU A 274 1.45 -17.35 -4.63
CA LEU A 274 1.84 -16.24 -3.76
C LEU A 274 2.05 -16.69 -2.32
N GLU A 275 1.17 -17.52 -1.76
CA GLU A 275 1.36 -18.14 -0.44
C GLU A 275 2.63 -18.98 -0.38
N HIS A 276 2.90 -19.78 -1.42
CA HIS A 276 4.13 -20.55 -1.55
C HIS A 276 5.38 -19.67 -1.63
N VAL A 277 5.32 -18.58 -2.41
CA VAL A 277 6.41 -17.60 -2.47
C VAL A 277 6.60 -16.94 -1.11
N LEU A 278 5.53 -16.61 -0.40
CA LEU A 278 5.58 -16.01 0.94
C LEU A 278 6.21 -16.95 1.98
N ASP A 279 5.86 -18.23 1.94
CA ASP A 279 6.51 -19.24 2.76
C ASP A 279 7.99 -19.38 2.40
N ALA A 280 8.33 -19.38 1.10
CA ALA A 280 9.72 -19.44 0.65
C ALA A 280 10.55 -18.24 1.12
N VAL A 281 10.00 -17.02 1.11
CA VAL A 281 10.70 -15.79 1.56
C VAL A 281 10.61 -15.57 3.07
N THR A 282 9.88 -16.39 3.82
CA THR A 282 9.68 -16.17 5.26
C THR A 282 10.99 -16.12 6.05
N PRO A 283 11.94 -17.06 5.87
CA PRO A 283 13.23 -16.98 6.55
C PRO A 283 13.95 -15.67 6.24
N PHE A 284 13.86 -15.24 4.98
CA PHE A 284 14.51 -14.02 4.49
C PHE A 284 13.98 -12.75 5.15
N TYR A 285 12.66 -12.56 5.25
CA TYR A 285 12.09 -11.39 5.91
C TYR A 285 12.23 -11.44 7.43
N LYS A 286 12.22 -12.64 8.03
CA LYS A 286 12.54 -12.81 9.44
C LYS A 286 13.95 -12.33 9.73
N HIS A 287 14.95 -12.80 8.98
CA HIS A 287 16.34 -12.34 9.16
C HIS A 287 16.49 -10.83 8.96
N ARG A 288 15.79 -10.23 7.99
CA ARG A 288 15.79 -8.76 7.83
C ARG A 288 15.21 -8.02 9.04
N MET A 289 14.20 -8.57 9.72
CA MET A 289 13.71 -8.01 10.97
C MET A 289 14.73 -8.21 12.11
N ASP A 290 15.31 -9.40 12.20
CA ASP A 290 16.27 -9.76 13.25
C ASP A 290 17.56 -8.93 13.17
N ASP A 291 17.99 -8.53 11.97
CA ASP A 291 19.17 -7.66 11.78
C ASP A 291 18.93 -6.20 12.25
N LEU A 292 17.68 -5.79 12.51
CA LEU A 292 17.37 -4.43 12.96
C LEU A 292 17.51 -4.30 14.49
N SER A 293 17.94 -3.13 14.96
CA SER A 293 17.92 -2.82 16.39
C SER A 293 16.49 -2.86 16.97
N PRO A 294 16.31 -3.09 18.29
CA PRO A 294 14.97 -3.15 18.89
C PRO A 294 14.09 -1.92 18.62
N GLN A 295 14.69 -0.72 18.58
CA GLN A 295 13.97 0.50 18.22
C GLN A 295 13.56 0.50 16.73
N ASN A 296 14.43 0.06 15.84
CA ASN A 296 14.14 -0.03 14.41
C ASN A 296 13.11 -1.11 14.09
N GLN A 297 13.15 -2.26 14.78
CA GLN A 297 12.10 -3.29 14.70
C GLN A 297 10.74 -2.71 15.07
N LYS A 298 10.66 -1.90 16.13
CA LYS A 298 9.41 -1.24 16.55
C LYS A 298 8.87 -0.25 15.52
N ILE A 299 9.75 0.51 14.87
CA ILE A 299 9.37 1.43 13.78
C ILE A 299 8.91 0.63 12.56
N VAL A 300 9.66 -0.39 12.15
CA VAL A 300 9.34 -1.22 10.99
C VAL A 300 8.07 -2.01 11.21
N ASP A 301 7.78 -2.52 12.40
CA ASP A 301 6.48 -3.14 12.75
C ASP A 301 5.31 -2.17 12.48
N ALA A 302 5.44 -0.92 12.94
CA ALA A 302 4.40 0.09 12.74
C ALA A 302 4.25 0.43 11.25
N VAL A 303 5.34 0.56 10.49
CA VAL A 303 5.28 0.81 9.03
C VAL A 303 4.72 -0.40 8.27
N ALA A 304 5.13 -1.62 8.60
CA ALA A 304 4.75 -2.85 7.92
C ALA A 304 3.25 -3.17 8.07
N LYS A 305 2.66 -2.84 9.22
CA LYS A 305 1.21 -2.95 9.46
C LYS A 305 0.35 -1.97 8.65
N ASN A 306 0.96 -0.96 8.01
CA ASN A 306 0.24 0.01 7.20
C ASN A 306 0.59 -0.21 5.73
N TRP A 307 -0.41 -0.57 4.93
CA TRP A 307 -0.21 -0.64 3.49
C TRP A 307 0.02 0.77 2.92
N ASP A 308 -0.86 1.71 3.25
CA ASP A 308 -0.68 3.09 2.83
C ASP A 308 0.45 3.77 3.62
N ALA A 309 1.04 4.80 3.03
CA ALA A 309 2.20 5.48 3.61
C ALA A 309 1.79 6.19 4.91
N ILE A 310 2.60 6.04 5.96
CA ILE A 310 2.32 6.52 7.31
C ILE A 310 3.13 7.78 7.64
N SER A 311 2.51 8.74 8.33
CA SER A 311 3.16 9.99 8.72
C SER A 311 4.02 9.84 9.99
N VAL A 312 4.96 10.79 10.19
CA VAL A 312 5.77 10.85 11.43
C VAL A 312 4.89 10.99 12.67
N LYS A 313 3.78 11.73 12.57
CA LYS A 313 2.83 11.94 13.68
C LYS A 313 2.20 10.62 14.11
N GLU A 314 1.65 9.87 13.17
CA GLU A 314 1.04 8.57 13.44
C GLU A 314 2.07 7.55 13.92
N LEU A 315 3.28 7.55 13.34
CA LEU A 315 4.37 6.70 13.81
C LEU A 315 4.75 7.02 15.25
N ARG A 316 4.80 8.30 15.63
CA ARG A 316 5.07 8.71 17.02
C ARG A 316 4.00 8.21 17.98
N GLU A 317 2.73 8.30 17.60
CA GLU A 317 1.60 7.79 18.39
C GLU A 317 1.67 6.26 18.56
N LYS A 318 1.91 5.52 17.46
CA LYS A 318 1.97 4.05 17.47
C LYS A 318 3.22 3.51 18.17
N THR A 319 4.38 4.14 17.96
CA THR A 319 5.66 3.66 18.51
C THR A 319 5.99 4.26 19.87
N ARG A 320 5.38 5.38 20.27
CA ARG A 320 5.74 6.14 21.48
C ARG A 320 7.22 6.55 21.54
N ILE A 321 7.88 6.70 20.39
CA ILE A 321 9.27 7.17 20.29
C ILE A 321 9.26 8.70 20.16
N GLU A 322 10.22 9.36 20.79
CA GLU A 322 10.38 10.82 20.68
C GLU A 322 10.65 11.26 19.23
N GLY A 323 10.06 12.39 18.80
CA GLY A 323 10.08 12.82 17.40
C GLY A 323 11.48 13.02 16.81
N LYS A 324 12.45 13.53 17.59
CA LYS A 324 13.83 13.72 17.12
C LYS A 324 14.54 12.39 16.89
N VAL A 325 14.40 11.45 17.83
CA VAL A 325 14.94 10.08 17.72
C VAL A 325 14.29 9.35 16.55
N LEU A 326 12.95 9.41 16.44
CA LEU A 326 12.20 8.80 15.34
C LEU A 326 12.67 9.32 13.98
N SER A 327 12.86 10.63 13.83
CA SER A 327 13.31 11.23 12.56
C SER A 327 14.72 10.76 12.17
N ALA A 328 15.62 10.61 13.15
CA ALA A 328 16.97 10.09 12.93
C ALA A 328 16.94 8.61 12.50
N GLN A 329 16.12 7.79 13.17
CA GLN A 329 15.94 6.38 12.82
C GLN A 329 15.28 6.20 11.45
N LEU A 330 14.26 7.00 11.11
CA LEU A 330 13.64 6.99 9.77
C LEU A 330 14.66 7.32 8.68
N SER A 331 15.52 8.32 8.89
CA SER A 331 16.60 8.66 7.96
C SER A 331 17.62 7.51 7.82
N TYR A 332 17.94 6.81 8.91
CA TYR A 332 18.79 5.63 8.89
C TYR A 332 18.16 4.48 8.10
N LEU A 333 16.89 4.16 8.36
CA LEU A 333 16.14 3.12 7.68
C LEU A 333 16.00 3.43 6.17
N GLU A 334 15.79 4.70 5.81
CA GLU A 334 15.72 5.16 4.42
C GLU A 334 17.06 4.97 3.70
N LYS A 335 18.17 5.43 4.30
CA LYS A 335 19.53 5.26 3.74
C LYS A 335 19.91 3.80 3.55
N ASN A 336 19.42 2.93 4.42
CA ASN A 336 19.58 1.49 4.33
C ASN A 336 18.50 0.79 3.50
N GLN A 337 17.66 1.55 2.79
CA GLN A 337 16.62 1.07 1.87
C GLN A 337 15.52 0.23 2.50
N VAL A 338 15.33 0.28 3.83
CA VAL A 338 14.29 -0.48 4.54
C VAL A 338 12.93 0.15 4.26
N ILE A 339 12.91 1.49 4.31
CA ILE A 339 11.75 2.30 4.02
C ILE A 339 12.02 3.23 2.84
N GLU A 340 10.94 3.67 2.22
CA GLU A 340 10.90 4.73 1.23
C GLU A 340 10.17 5.93 1.84
N LYS A 341 10.72 7.12 1.61
CA LYS A 341 10.13 8.40 1.98
C LYS A 341 9.40 8.98 0.79
N ARG A 342 8.12 9.33 0.98
CA ARG A 342 7.32 10.07 0.01
C ARG A 342 7.17 11.52 0.47
N PRO A 343 7.74 12.48 -0.29
CA PRO A 343 7.55 13.88 0.02
C PRO A 343 6.08 14.27 -0.15
N THR A 344 5.61 15.16 0.72
CA THR A 344 4.32 15.82 0.55
C THR A 344 4.56 17.31 0.28
N GLU A 345 3.51 18.05 -0.07
CA GLU A 345 3.58 19.51 -0.20
C GLU A 345 3.94 20.22 1.11
N THR A 346 3.86 19.49 2.24
CA THR A 346 4.20 20.00 3.57
C THR A 346 5.49 19.39 4.09
N LYS A 347 5.99 19.86 5.24
CA LYS A 347 7.13 19.25 5.93
C LYS A 347 6.84 17.83 6.47
N ASN A 348 5.58 17.39 6.43
CA ASN A 348 5.15 16.07 6.92
C ASN A 348 5.29 15.03 5.81
N ASN A 349 6.48 14.46 5.67
CA ASN A 349 6.73 13.35 4.76
C ASN A 349 6.02 12.08 5.24
N LEU A 350 5.65 11.22 4.29
CA LEU A 350 5.08 9.91 4.54
C LEU A 350 6.12 8.83 4.31
N TYR A 351 5.99 7.70 5.00
CA TYR A 351 6.94 6.59 4.95
C TYR A 351 6.21 5.28 4.67
N LEU A 352 6.84 4.41 3.89
CA LEU A 352 6.34 3.07 3.61
C LEU A 352 7.51 2.09 3.52
N LEU A 353 7.29 0.78 3.64
CA LEU A 353 8.38 -0.17 3.34
C LEU A 353 8.73 -0.07 1.86
N ARG A 354 10.02 -0.07 1.56
CA ARG A 354 10.52 -0.03 0.18
C ARG A 354 10.08 -1.26 -0.61
N GLU A 355 10.10 -2.43 0.02
CA GLU A 355 9.65 -3.69 -0.56
C GLU A 355 8.25 -4.00 -0.05
N ARG A 356 7.22 -3.77 -0.88
CA ARG A 356 5.81 -3.97 -0.50
C ARG A 356 5.47 -5.44 -0.26
N PHE A 357 6.25 -6.36 -0.83
CA PHE A 357 6.11 -7.79 -0.57
C PHE A 357 6.42 -8.14 0.89
N TRP A 358 7.26 -7.34 1.56
CA TRP A 358 7.46 -7.45 3.00
C TRP A 358 6.23 -7.01 3.80
N ASN A 359 5.51 -5.97 3.36
CA ASN A 359 4.20 -5.62 3.96
C ASN A 359 3.21 -6.78 3.84
N ILE A 360 3.15 -7.44 2.67
CA ILE A 360 2.27 -8.61 2.44
C ILE A 360 2.56 -9.69 3.48
N TRP A 361 3.83 -10.11 3.57
CA TRP A 361 4.28 -11.12 4.53
C TRP A 361 3.93 -10.75 5.97
N TYR A 362 4.10 -9.48 6.35
CA TYR A 362 3.81 -9.00 7.69
C TYR A 362 2.31 -9.01 8.00
N LEU A 363 1.49 -8.50 7.08
CA LEU A 363 0.03 -8.44 7.23
C LEU A 363 -0.60 -9.82 7.27
N MET A 364 -0.06 -10.80 6.55
CA MET A 364 -0.55 -12.18 6.62
C MET A 364 -0.27 -12.86 7.95
N ARG A 365 0.86 -12.55 8.60
CA ARG A 365 1.24 -13.16 9.89
C ARG A 365 0.63 -12.46 11.09
N TYR A 366 0.50 -11.14 11.02
CA TYR A 366 0.11 -10.30 12.17
C TYR A 366 -1.23 -9.59 11.99
N GLY A 367 -1.87 -9.71 10.82
CA GLY A 367 -3.25 -9.29 10.61
C GLY A 367 -4.21 -10.11 11.47
N ARG A 368 -5.19 -9.45 12.08
CA ARG A 368 -6.23 -10.14 12.86
C ARG A 368 -7.20 -10.83 11.90
N ARG A 369 -7.66 -12.04 12.24
CA ARG A 369 -8.56 -12.88 11.40
C ARG A 369 -9.88 -12.21 10.98
N ASN A 370 -10.34 -11.19 11.70
CA ASN A 370 -11.59 -10.47 11.42
C ASN A 370 -11.35 -9.04 10.92
N ASP A 371 -10.13 -8.69 10.53
CA ASP A 371 -9.76 -7.34 10.14
C ASP A 371 -9.52 -7.29 8.63
N LYS A 372 -10.19 -6.35 7.93
CA LYS A 372 -10.00 -6.10 6.48
C LYS A 372 -8.50 -6.00 6.13
N GLN A 373 -7.67 -5.56 7.08
CA GLN A 373 -6.21 -5.52 6.97
C GLN A 373 -5.57 -6.84 6.51
N GLN A 374 -6.17 -8.01 6.77
CA GLN A 374 -5.63 -9.30 6.32
C GLN A 374 -5.68 -9.47 4.79
N VAL A 375 -6.62 -8.81 4.11
CA VAL A 375 -6.79 -8.93 2.64
C VAL A 375 -6.46 -7.66 1.87
N VAL A 376 -6.25 -6.51 2.55
CA VAL A 376 -5.86 -5.24 1.90
C VAL A 376 -4.70 -5.43 0.94
N TRP A 377 -3.71 -6.23 1.34
CA TRP A 377 -2.54 -6.47 0.52
C TRP A 377 -2.89 -7.24 -0.78
N LEU A 378 -3.81 -8.21 -0.71
CA LEU A 378 -4.23 -9.01 -1.85
C LEU A 378 -5.10 -8.19 -2.79
N ILE A 379 -6.01 -7.37 -2.23
CA ILE A 379 -6.78 -6.38 -2.98
C ILE A 379 -5.84 -5.49 -3.78
N ARG A 380 -4.81 -4.93 -3.13
CA ARG A 380 -3.84 -4.02 -3.75
C ARG A 380 -2.95 -4.72 -4.78
N PHE A 381 -2.56 -5.97 -4.51
CA PHE A 381 -1.86 -6.81 -5.48
C PHE A 381 -2.74 -7.04 -6.71
N MET A 382 -3.97 -7.48 -6.54
CA MET A 382 -4.89 -7.75 -7.64
C MET A 382 -5.19 -6.49 -8.46
N GLU A 383 -5.40 -5.36 -7.78
CA GLU A 383 -5.55 -4.06 -8.43
C GLU A 383 -4.32 -3.67 -9.23
N ALA A 384 -3.11 -3.87 -8.71
CA ALA A 384 -1.89 -3.48 -9.42
C ALA A 384 -1.50 -4.46 -10.53
N TRP A 385 -1.86 -5.74 -10.40
CA TRP A 385 -1.41 -6.82 -11.28
C TRP A 385 -2.34 -7.07 -12.46
N PHE A 386 -3.65 -6.96 -12.23
CA PHE A 386 -4.66 -7.29 -13.24
C PHE A 386 -5.33 -6.02 -13.80
N SER A 387 -5.63 -6.06 -15.10
CA SER A 387 -6.51 -5.09 -15.74
C SER A 387 -7.95 -5.27 -15.25
N LYS A 388 -8.78 -4.25 -15.46
CA LYS A 388 -10.22 -4.31 -15.11
C LYS A 388 -10.90 -5.52 -15.76
N LYS A 389 -10.63 -5.77 -17.04
CA LYS A 389 -11.22 -6.90 -17.78
C LYS A 389 -10.80 -8.25 -17.20
N GLU A 390 -9.53 -8.42 -16.87
CA GLU A 390 -9.03 -9.67 -16.26
C GLU A 390 -9.62 -9.90 -14.87
N LEU A 391 -9.83 -8.82 -14.09
CA LEU A 391 -10.50 -8.91 -12.79
C LEU A 391 -11.97 -9.34 -12.96
N GLU A 392 -12.68 -8.78 -13.94
CA GLU A 392 -14.07 -9.15 -14.22
C GLU A 392 -14.19 -10.61 -14.69
N GLU A 393 -13.28 -11.08 -15.56
CA GLU A 393 -13.19 -12.48 -15.98
C GLU A 393 -12.96 -13.42 -14.78
N LYS A 394 -12.03 -13.07 -13.89
CA LYS A 394 -11.73 -13.85 -12.67
C LYS A 394 -12.90 -13.92 -11.70
N ILE A 395 -13.64 -12.82 -11.51
CA ILE A 395 -14.86 -12.85 -10.70
C ILE A 395 -15.92 -13.76 -11.33
N GLY A 396 -16.03 -13.75 -12.66
CA GLY A 396 -16.94 -14.65 -13.40
C GLY A 396 -16.61 -16.12 -13.17
N GLU A 397 -15.33 -16.49 -13.27
CA GLU A 397 -14.84 -17.85 -13.00
C GLU A 397 -15.08 -18.26 -11.54
N PHE A 398 -14.76 -17.39 -10.59
CA PHE A 398 -15.02 -17.62 -9.17
C PHE A 398 -16.51 -17.85 -8.88
N SER A 399 -17.38 -17.00 -9.44
CA SER A 399 -18.84 -17.14 -9.34
C SER A 399 -19.34 -18.47 -9.91
N LYS A 400 -18.74 -18.95 -11.00
CA LYS A 400 -19.06 -20.26 -11.59
C LYS A 400 -18.65 -21.41 -10.67
N LYS A 401 -17.45 -21.34 -10.07
CA LYS A 401 -16.97 -22.37 -9.14
C LYS A 401 -17.79 -22.45 -7.85
N ILE A 402 -18.28 -21.32 -7.34
CA ILE A 402 -19.24 -21.31 -6.21
C ILE A 402 -20.48 -22.11 -6.58
N LYS A 403 -21.07 -21.88 -7.77
CA LYS A 403 -22.26 -22.62 -8.23
C LYS A 403 -22.02 -24.11 -8.46
N GLU A 404 -20.79 -24.48 -8.82
CA GLU A 404 -20.39 -25.86 -9.05
C GLU A 404 -19.96 -26.59 -7.76
N ASP A 405 -20.03 -25.94 -6.59
CA ASP A 405 -19.62 -26.47 -5.28
C ASP A 405 -18.17 -27.00 -5.25
N LYS A 406 -17.27 -26.31 -5.97
CA LYS A 406 -15.86 -26.71 -6.14
C LYS A 406 -14.89 -26.06 -5.15
N LEU A 407 -15.39 -25.21 -4.25
CA LEU A 407 -14.58 -24.39 -3.35
C LEU A 407 -14.95 -24.67 -1.90
N SER A 408 -13.96 -24.61 -1.00
CA SER A 408 -14.23 -24.67 0.44
C SER A 408 -14.85 -23.37 0.94
N ASP A 409 -15.67 -23.44 2.00
CA ASP A 409 -16.27 -22.24 2.63
C ASP A 409 -15.24 -21.17 2.99
N LYS A 410 -14.06 -21.58 3.47
CA LYS A 410 -12.95 -20.66 3.79
C LYS A 410 -12.44 -19.92 2.55
N SER A 411 -12.33 -20.61 1.42
CA SER A 411 -11.92 -20.02 0.15
C SER A 411 -12.98 -19.05 -0.36
N ILE A 412 -14.25 -19.41 -0.23
CA ILE A 412 -15.38 -18.55 -0.62
C ILE A 412 -15.37 -17.27 0.22
N GLU A 413 -15.29 -17.37 1.55
CA GLU A 413 -15.23 -16.22 2.45
C GLU A 413 -14.05 -15.29 2.13
N TYR A 414 -12.85 -15.87 2.03
CA TYR A 414 -11.62 -15.11 1.79
C TYR A 414 -11.64 -14.35 0.47
N PHE A 415 -11.96 -15.02 -0.65
CA PHE A 415 -11.94 -14.38 -1.96
C PHE A 415 -13.13 -13.45 -2.18
N SER A 416 -14.27 -13.73 -1.58
CA SER A 416 -15.40 -12.82 -1.63
C SER A 416 -15.05 -11.49 -0.97
N MET A 417 -14.42 -11.52 0.22
CA MET A 417 -13.95 -10.31 0.90
C MET A 417 -12.97 -9.51 0.03
N VAL A 418 -12.04 -10.18 -0.65
CA VAL A 418 -11.11 -9.54 -1.59
C VAL A 418 -11.87 -8.88 -2.75
N PHE A 419 -12.66 -9.65 -3.49
CA PHE A 419 -13.31 -9.18 -4.72
C PHE A 419 -14.33 -8.07 -4.48
N THR A 420 -15.10 -8.13 -3.39
CA THR A 420 -16.05 -7.07 -3.03
C THR A 420 -15.36 -5.77 -2.62
N SER A 421 -14.09 -5.83 -2.21
CA SER A 421 -13.31 -4.67 -1.81
C SER A 421 -12.40 -4.10 -2.90
N ILE A 422 -12.33 -4.71 -4.09
CA ILE A 422 -11.56 -4.16 -5.21
C ILE A 422 -12.28 -2.95 -5.82
N SER A 423 -11.61 -1.80 -5.79
CA SER A 423 -12.15 -0.51 -6.26
C SER A 423 -12.19 -0.37 -7.78
N LYS A 424 -11.34 -1.13 -8.50
CA LYS A 424 -11.30 -1.12 -9.99
C LYS A 424 -12.54 -1.74 -10.65
N ILE A 425 -13.37 -2.46 -9.89
CA ILE A 425 -14.49 -3.25 -10.39
C ILE A 425 -15.80 -2.49 -10.19
N SER A 426 -16.74 -2.65 -11.13
CA SER A 426 -18.04 -2.00 -11.05
C SER A 426 -18.80 -2.45 -9.79
N LEU A 427 -19.54 -1.53 -9.17
CA LEU A 427 -20.39 -1.90 -8.04
C LEU A 427 -21.43 -2.95 -8.43
N GLU A 428 -21.98 -2.86 -9.66
CA GLU A 428 -22.91 -3.85 -10.22
C GLU A 428 -22.35 -5.28 -10.09
N LEU A 429 -21.08 -5.49 -10.45
CA LEU A 429 -20.45 -6.80 -10.37
C LEU A 429 -20.17 -7.22 -8.93
N ARG A 430 -19.77 -6.28 -8.06
CA ARG A 430 -19.53 -6.54 -6.63
C ARG A 430 -20.81 -6.98 -5.91
N VAL A 431 -21.94 -6.34 -6.20
CA VAL A 431 -23.26 -6.66 -5.66
C VAL A 431 -23.74 -8.01 -6.20
N LYS A 432 -23.61 -8.23 -7.50
CA LYS A 432 -23.96 -9.52 -8.12
C LYS A 432 -23.14 -10.69 -7.58
N LEU A 433 -21.88 -10.45 -7.21
CA LEU A 433 -21.06 -11.45 -6.54
C LEU A 433 -21.58 -11.72 -5.14
N HIS A 434 -21.85 -10.66 -4.35
CA HIS A 434 -22.40 -10.76 -2.99
C HIS A 434 -23.71 -11.56 -2.95
N ASP A 435 -24.62 -11.32 -3.90
CA ASP A 435 -25.90 -12.03 -4.01
C ASP A 435 -25.78 -13.53 -4.32
N GLN A 436 -24.63 -13.97 -4.86
CA GLN A 436 -24.36 -15.37 -5.17
C GLN A 436 -23.69 -16.11 -4.02
N LEU A 437 -23.35 -15.43 -2.93
CA LEU A 437 -22.69 -16.04 -1.78
C LEU A 437 -23.68 -16.80 -0.90
N PRO A 438 -23.23 -17.87 -0.22
CA PRO A 438 -24.01 -18.48 0.85
C PRO A 438 -24.38 -17.45 1.92
N GLU A 439 -25.60 -17.52 2.44
CA GLU A 439 -26.16 -16.53 3.38
C GLU A 439 -25.29 -16.35 4.64
N SER A 440 -24.66 -17.43 5.11
CA SER A 440 -23.71 -17.39 6.24
C SER A 440 -22.49 -16.49 5.99
N ILE A 441 -22.02 -16.40 4.74
CA ILE A 441 -20.85 -15.62 4.32
C ILE A 441 -21.27 -14.23 3.84
N ALA A 442 -22.39 -14.11 3.14
CA ALA A 442 -22.91 -12.82 2.68
C ALA A 442 -23.12 -11.84 3.85
N ASN A 443 -23.55 -12.35 5.00
CA ASN A 443 -23.78 -11.55 6.21
C ASN A 443 -22.49 -11.08 6.91
N THR A 444 -21.33 -11.69 6.64
CA THR A 444 -20.04 -11.25 7.21
C THR A 444 -19.31 -10.25 6.33
N ILE A 445 -19.67 -10.15 5.05
CA ILE A 445 -19.01 -9.28 4.07
C ILE A 445 -19.84 -8.00 3.88
N GLU A 446 -19.48 -6.95 4.61
CA GLU A 446 -20.09 -5.63 4.45
C GLU A 446 -19.55 -4.88 3.22
N ILE A 447 -20.43 -4.56 2.26
CA ILE A 447 -20.17 -3.57 1.23
C ILE A 447 -20.26 -2.18 1.88
N GLU A 448 -19.25 -1.33 1.67
CA GLU A 448 -19.20 -0.03 2.33
C GLU A 448 -20.40 0.85 1.96
N THR A 449 -21.00 1.50 2.97
CA THR A 449 -22.17 2.37 2.80
C THR A 449 -21.94 3.47 1.75
N ALA A 450 -20.73 4.03 1.67
CA ALA A 450 -20.38 5.03 0.67
C ALA A 450 -20.43 4.48 -0.77
N ASP A 451 -20.02 3.23 -0.96
CA ASP A 451 -20.09 2.53 -2.24
C ASP A 451 -21.54 2.25 -2.63
N LEU A 452 -22.37 1.78 -1.69
CA LEU A 452 -23.81 1.56 -1.90
C LEU A 452 -24.53 2.85 -2.31
N LEU A 453 -24.28 3.97 -1.61
CA LEU A 453 -24.84 5.28 -1.94
C LEU A 453 -24.43 5.76 -3.34
N LYS A 454 -23.14 5.66 -3.68
CA LYS A 454 -22.63 6.04 -5.00
C LYS A 454 -23.25 5.17 -6.10
N GLY A 455 -23.40 3.88 -5.82
CA GLY A 455 -24.07 2.91 -6.65
C GLY A 455 -25.51 3.23 -6.96
N ALA A 456 -26.30 3.43 -5.90
CA ALA A 456 -27.70 3.78 -6.01
C ALA A 456 -27.90 5.01 -6.89
N ARG A 457 -27.13 6.07 -6.62
CA ARG A 457 -27.16 7.30 -7.43
C ARG A 457 -26.81 7.05 -8.90
N GLN A 458 -25.84 6.18 -9.19
CA GLN A 458 -25.50 5.81 -10.57
C GLN A 458 -26.60 5.01 -11.27
N MET A 459 -27.26 4.06 -10.59
CA MET A 459 -28.36 3.28 -11.17
C MET A 459 -29.56 4.16 -11.49
N ILE A 460 -29.91 5.06 -10.58
CA ILE A 460 -31.03 6.00 -10.76
C ILE A 460 -30.75 6.94 -11.93
N LYS A 461 -29.52 7.45 -12.07
CA LYS A 461 -29.12 8.24 -13.25
C LYS A 461 -29.17 7.46 -14.57
N LYS A 462 -29.08 6.13 -14.54
CA LYS A 462 -29.23 5.25 -15.70
C LYS A 462 -30.67 4.73 -15.89
N GLU A 463 -31.66 5.34 -15.21
CA GLU A 463 -33.07 4.94 -15.23
C GLU A 463 -33.36 3.53 -14.68
N LYS A 464 -32.41 2.91 -13.98
CA LYS A 464 -32.57 1.61 -13.32
C LYS A 464 -33.02 1.79 -11.87
N ILE A 465 -34.23 2.31 -11.70
CA ILE A 465 -34.78 2.76 -10.40
C ILE A 465 -34.81 1.64 -9.36
N ASP A 466 -35.38 0.47 -9.71
CA ASP A 466 -35.52 -0.66 -8.77
C ASP A 466 -34.17 -1.13 -8.22
N GLN A 467 -33.14 -1.19 -9.09
CA GLN A 467 -31.79 -1.57 -8.68
C GLN A 467 -31.16 -0.51 -7.76
N GLY A 468 -31.45 0.78 -8.00
CA GLY A 468 -31.01 1.85 -7.12
C GLY A 468 -31.66 1.78 -5.74
N LEU A 469 -32.96 1.50 -5.68
CA LEU A 469 -33.70 1.36 -4.43
C LEU A 469 -33.25 0.13 -3.62
N ASP A 470 -32.95 -1.00 -4.28
CA ASP A 470 -32.39 -2.19 -3.63
C ASP A 470 -31.04 -1.89 -2.95
N LEU A 471 -30.17 -1.13 -3.61
CA LEU A 471 -28.87 -0.73 -3.04
C LEU A 471 -29.03 0.17 -1.81
N LEU A 472 -30.00 1.09 -1.83
CA LEU A 472 -30.31 1.93 -0.66
C LEU A 472 -30.88 1.09 0.49
N PHE A 473 -31.72 0.12 0.18
CA PHE A 473 -32.34 -0.76 1.18
C PHE A 473 -31.31 -1.59 1.95
N ARG A 474 -30.22 -2.00 1.29
CA ARG A 474 -29.10 -2.75 1.90
C ARG A 474 -28.33 -1.97 2.96
N ILE A 475 -28.44 -0.64 3.03
CA ILE A 475 -27.70 0.21 4.00
C ILE A 475 -28.18 -0.02 5.45
N GLY A 476 -29.38 -0.58 5.66
CA GLY A 476 -29.84 -1.00 6.98
C GLY A 476 -30.09 0.17 7.93
N TYR A 477 -29.18 0.43 8.88
CA TYR A 477 -29.27 1.44 9.96
C TYR A 477 -28.37 2.66 9.68
N PRO A 478 -28.74 3.58 8.78
CA PRO A 478 -27.92 4.74 8.43
C PRO A 478 -27.82 5.74 9.60
N ASN A 479 -26.62 6.29 9.79
CA ASN A 479 -26.40 7.48 10.61
C ASN A 479 -26.99 8.74 9.94
N GLU A 480 -26.98 9.89 10.62
CA GLU A 480 -27.64 11.12 10.14
C GLU A 480 -27.12 11.58 8.77
N ASP A 481 -25.80 11.67 8.57
CA ASP A 481 -25.18 12.04 7.28
C ASP A 481 -25.54 11.05 6.16
N THR A 482 -25.60 9.75 6.47
CA THR A 482 -26.00 8.73 5.50
C THR A 482 -27.48 8.89 5.13
N ARG A 483 -28.36 9.18 6.09
CA ARG A 483 -29.80 9.40 5.83
C ARG A 483 -30.03 10.59 4.90
N ILE A 484 -29.30 11.68 5.09
CA ILE A 484 -29.36 12.86 4.21
C ILE A 484 -29.01 12.46 2.77
N LYS A 485 -27.92 11.70 2.59
CA LYS A 485 -27.49 11.23 1.27
C LYS A 485 -28.47 10.26 0.62
N ILE A 486 -29.11 9.38 1.41
CA ILE A 486 -30.18 8.50 0.93
C ILE A 486 -31.36 9.35 0.43
N PHE A 487 -31.78 10.34 1.23
CA PHE A 487 -32.88 11.22 0.90
C PHE A 487 -32.65 12.00 -0.40
N GLU A 488 -31.48 12.62 -0.55
CA GLU A 488 -31.09 13.31 -1.79
C GLU A 488 -31.20 12.41 -3.03
N ILE A 489 -30.89 11.12 -2.88
CA ILE A 489 -30.97 10.15 -3.98
C ILE A 489 -32.42 9.78 -4.28
N ILE A 490 -33.25 9.59 -3.26
CA ILE A 490 -34.68 9.29 -3.39
C ILE A 490 -35.42 10.43 -4.10
N CYS A 491 -35.06 11.69 -3.82
CA CYS A 491 -35.65 12.85 -4.51
C CYS A 491 -35.41 12.89 -6.03
N LEU A 492 -34.49 12.08 -6.56
CA LEU A 492 -34.23 11.97 -8.00
C LEU A 492 -35.13 10.93 -8.69
N ILE A 493 -35.99 10.23 -7.94
CA ILE A 493 -36.79 9.09 -8.40
C ILE A 493 -38.27 9.53 -8.52
N PRO A 494 -39.01 9.06 -9.54
CA PRO A 494 -40.46 9.22 -9.60
C PRO A 494 -41.15 8.71 -8.32
N GLU A 495 -41.98 9.57 -7.74
CA GLU A 495 -42.63 9.36 -6.43
C GLU A 495 -43.31 7.99 -6.35
N ARG A 496 -44.06 7.60 -7.39
CA ARG A 496 -44.77 6.31 -7.45
C ARG A 496 -43.85 5.08 -7.31
N ALA A 497 -42.67 5.10 -7.90
CA ALA A 497 -41.74 3.97 -7.83
C ALA A 497 -41.16 3.79 -6.42
N VAL A 498 -40.96 4.89 -5.69
CA VAL A 498 -40.51 4.88 -4.30
C VAL A 498 -41.60 4.29 -3.39
N ILE A 499 -42.86 4.67 -3.64
CA ILE A 499 -44.04 4.20 -2.92
C ILE A 499 -44.25 2.70 -3.11
N ASP A 500 -44.31 2.26 -4.38
CA ASP A 500 -44.52 0.86 -4.72
C ASP A 500 -43.42 -0.03 -4.10
N PHE A 501 -42.18 0.45 -4.07
CA PHE A 501 -41.07 -0.25 -3.43
C PHE A 501 -41.21 -0.28 -1.89
N ALA A 502 -41.60 0.83 -1.26
CA ALA A 502 -41.78 0.89 0.19
C ALA A 502 -42.92 -0.02 0.66
N GLU A 503 -44.06 -0.03 -0.05
CA GLU A 503 -45.20 -0.89 0.25
C GLU A 503 -44.81 -2.37 0.14
N LYS A 504 -44.11 -2.75 -0.93
CA LYS A 504 -43.65 -4.12 -1.18
C LYS A 504 -42.71 -4.67 -0.12
N ASN A 505 -41.93 -3.80 0.52
CA ASN A 505 -40.90 -4.18 1.50
C ASN A 505 -41.27 -3.83 2.96
N SER A 506 -42.50 -3.36 3.20
CA SER A 506 -42.98 -2.88 4.52
C SER A 506 -43.08 -3.97 5.60
N SER A 507 -43.21 -5.24 5.21
CA SER A 507 -43.35 -6.38 6.12
C SER A 507 -42.02 -6.95 6.65
N ASP A 508 -40.89 -6.54 6.07
CA ASP A 508 -39.57 -7.05 6.42
C ASP A 508 -38.98 -6.25 7.59
N LYS A 509 -38.67 -6.91 8.72
CA LYS A 509 -38.28 -6.29 10.00
C LYS A 509 -36.92 -5.57 9.98
N LYS A 510 -36.31 -5.33 8.82
CA LYS A 510 -35.11 -4.47 8.64
C LYS A 510 -35.51 -2.99 8.68
N ILE A 511 -36.06 -2.59 9.82
CA ILE A 511 -36.59 -1.25 10.11
C ILE A 511 -35.43 -0.29 10.37
N THR A 512 -35.00 0.46 9.35
CA THR A 512 -34.37 1.80 9.50
C THR A 512 -34.07 2.57 8.19
N CYS A 513 -34.08 1.94 7.02
CA CYS A 513 -34.13 2.68 5.74
C CYS A 513 -35.58 2.98 5.32
N CYS A 514 -36.51 2.07 5.64
CA CYS A 514 -37.94 2.28 5.47
C CYS A 514 -38.43 3.55 6.19
N SER A 515 -37.84 3.97 7.32
CA SER A 515 -38.30 5.19 7.99
C SER A 515 -38.09 6.46 7.17
N VAL A 516 -37.04 6.56 6.34
CA VAL A 516 -36.83 7.74 5.47
C VAL A 516 -37.77 7.69 4.26
N LEU A 517 -37.97 6.49 3.69
CA LEU A 517 -38.94 6.25 2.61
C LEU A 517 -40.39 6.47 3.07
N ILE A 518 -40.73 6.04 4.29
CA ILE A 518 -42.02 6.23 4.95
C ILE A 518 -42.20 7.69 5.35
N LEU A 519 -41.15 8.39 5.84
CA LEU A 519 -41.22 9.83 6.10
C LEU A 519 -41.45 10.63 4.81
N PHE A 520 -40.78 10.26 3.70
CA PHE A 520 -41.03 10.87 2.39
C PHE A 520 -42.44 10.54 1.85
N TYR A 521 -42.93 9.32 2.05
CA TYR A 521 -44.30 8.91 1.71
C TYR A 521 -45.36 9.66 2.50
N SER A 522 -45.23 9.73 3.84
CA SER A 522 -46.14 10.47 4.71
C SER A 522 -46.14 11.97 4.41
N PHE A 523 -44.97 12.51 4.07
CA PHE A 523 -44.79 13.88 3.58
C PHE A 523 -45.49 14.13 2.24
N PHE A 524 -45.36 13.22 1.28
CA PHE A 524 -45.97 13.33 -0.03
C PHE A 524 -47.51 13.25 0.05
N ASN A 525 -48.04 12.31 0.82
CA ASN A 525 -49.48 12.22 1.09
C ASN A 525 -50.00 13.50 1.75
N SER A 526 -49.29 14.02 2.75
CA SER A 526 -49.68 15.28 3.42
C SER A 526 -49.65 16.47 2.44
N MET A 527 -48.71 16.51 1.50
CA MET A 527 -48.65 17.55 0.46
C MET A 527 -49.76 17.43 -0.59
N MET A 528 -50.12 16.21 -1.01
CA MET A 528 -51.23 15.97 -1.93
C MET A 528 -52.57 16.28 -1.27
N ASP A 529 -52.76 15.87 -0.01
CA ASP A 529 -53.95 16.22 0.78
C ASP A 529 -54.10 17.74 0.94
N ILE A 530 -52.98 18.45 1.13
CA ILE A 530 -52.94 19.91 1.13
C ILE A 530 -53.33 20.44 -0.27
N ILE A 531 -52.65 20.04 -1.33
CA ILE A 531 -52.88 20.56 -2.70
C ILE A 531 -54.31 20.30 -3.19
N ASP A 532 -54.85 19.10 -3.00
CA ASP A 532 -56.21 18.73 -3.39
C ASP A 532 -57.25 19.51 -2.57
N TYR A 533 -57.00 19.76 -1.29
CA TYR A 533 -57.84 20.61 -0.45
C TYR A 533 -57.79 22.09 -0.88
N PHE A 534 -56.66 22.59 -1.39
CA PHE A 534 -56.47 24.01 -1.76
C PHE A 534 -56.95 24.40 -3.17
N ASN A 535 -57.25 23.44 -4.04
CA ASN A 535 -57.69 23.71 -5.41
C ASN A 535 -59.15 24.21 -5.50
N ASP A 536 -59.97 24.03 -4.45
CA ASP A 536 -61.41 24.31 -4.48
C ASP A 536 -61.90 25.41 -3.51
N LEU A 537 -61.01 26.18 -2.85
CA LEU A 537 -61.40 27.04 -1.72
C LEU A 537 -61.38 28.55 -2.01
N SER A 538 -62.38 29.26 -1.46
CA SER A 538 -62.46 30.72 -1.41
C SER A 538 -61.53 31.34 -0.34
N ILE A 539 -61.36 32.67 -0.37
CA ILE A 539 -60.43 33.43 0.51
C ILE A 539 -60.75 33.26 2.02
N GLU A 540 -62.01 33.12 2.40
CA GLU A 540 -62.42 32.83 3.80
C GLU A 540 -62.18 31.36 4.18
N GLU A 541 -62.30 30.43 3.23
CA GLU A 541 -62.03 29.02 3.44
C GLU A 541 -60.53 28.72 3.54
N MET A 542 -59.69 29.53 2.88
CA MET A 542 -58.24 29.52 3.05
C MET A 542 -57.79 29.84 4.49
N GLN A 543 -58.56 30.61 5.27
CA GLN A 543 -58.26 30.85 6.68
C GLN A 543 -58.56 29.62 7.56
N LYS A 544 -59.60 28.82 7.22
CA LYS A 544 -59.89 27.54 7.88
C LYS A 544 -58.92 26.43 7.45
N ALA A 545 -58.46 26.45 6.20
CA ALA A 545 -57.46 25.52 5.65
C ALA A 545 -56.10 25.61 6.37
N THR A 546 -55.73 26.80 6.86
CA THR A 546 -54.55 27.00 7.71
C THR A 546 -54.53 26.05 8.90
N LYS A 547 -55.71 25.68 9.43
CA LYS A 547 -55.85 24.76 10.55
C LYS A 547 -55.58 23.29 10.18
N ILE A 548 -55.87 22.90 8.94
CA ILE A 548 -55.56 21.55 8.41
C ILE A 548 -54.08 21.43 8.09
N ILE A 549 -53.45 22.49 7.58
CA ILE A 549 -51.99 22.57 7.46
C ILE A 549 -51.37 22.48 8.86
N GLU A 550 -51.86 23.26 9.82
CA GLU A 550 -51.40 23.18 11.22
C GLU A 550 -51.60 21.78 11.81
N GLU A 551 -52.74 21.11 11.57
CA GLU A 551 -53.03 19.75 12.06
C GLU A 551 -52.20 18.66 11.35
N SER A 552 -51.91 18.82 10.06
CA SER A 552 -51.06 17.90 9.27
C SER A 552 -49.60 18.05 9.66
N LEU A 553 -49.14 19.29 9.84
CA LEU A 553 -47.85 19.60 10.46
C LEU A 553 -47.82 19.11 11.92
N LEU A 554 -48.91 19.18 12.68
CA LEU A 554 -49.04 18.65 14.04
C LEU A 554 -49.02 17.12 14.10
N ASN A 555 -49.49 16.43 13.07
CA ASN A 555 -49.43 14.96 12.99
C ASN A 555 -48.01 14.50 12.66
N ILE A 556 -47.32 15.20 11.74
CA ILE A 556 -45.87 15.10 11.60
C ILE A 556 -45.21 15.40 12.97
N GLN A 557 -45.73 16.38 13.73
CA GLN A 557 -45.28 16.77 15.07
C GLN A 557 -45.55 15.74 16.17
N LYS A 558 -46.60 14.91 16.10
CA LYS A 558 -46.91 13.90 17.13
C LYS A 558 -45.92 12.75 17.13
N ASP A 559 -45.37 12.40 15.98
CA ASP A 559 -44.24 11.48 15.87
C ASP A 559 -42.91 12.15 16.31
N ILE A 560 -42.83 13.50 16.24
CA ILE A 560 -41.68 14.35 16.65
C ILE A 560 -41.60 14.59 18.17
N VAL A 561 -42.72 14.63 18.90
CA VAL A 561 -42.78 15.10 20.30
C VAL A 561 -42.20 14.12 21.34
N ASN A 562 -41.80 12.90 20.95
CA ASN A 562 -41.08 11.98 21.87
C ASN A 562 -39.58 12.31 22.07
N GLY A 563 -39.21 13.59 21.94
CA GLY A 563 -38.04 14.15 22.61
C GLY A 563 -36.70 13.94 21.92
N ARG A 564 -36.60 14.14 20.60
CA ARG A 564 -35.31 14.33 19.93
C ARG A 564 -35.19 15.71 19.31
N ILE A 565 -34.02 16.31 19.48
CA ILE A 565 -33.58 17.54 18.80
C ILE A 565 -33.85 17.38 17.31
N TYR A 566 -34.46 18.39 16.67
CA TYR A 566 -34.74 18.44 15.24
C TYR A 566 -33.55 17.89 14.43
N SER A 567 -33.78 16.89 13.59
CA SER A 567 -32.75 16.39 12.68
C SER A 567 -32.65 17.31 11.46
N GLU A 568 -31.46 17.42 10.84
CA GLU A 568 -31.25 18.20 9.59
C GLU A 568 -32.26 17.79 8.48
N ILE A 569 -32.75 16.56 8.52
CA ILE A 569 -33.72 15.99 7.56
C ILE A 569 -35.08 16.69 7.67
N GLU A 570 -35.54 17.05 8.87
CA GLU A 570 -36.84 17.72 9.07
C GLU A 570 -36.81 19.15 8.53
N TYR A 571 -35.67 19.84 8.67
CA TYR A 571 -35.45 21.15 8.07
C TYR A 571 -35.39 21.09 6.55
N LEU A 572 -34.71 20.08 6.00
CA LEU A 572 -34.66 19.85 4.56
C LEU A 572 -36.06 19.56 3.98
N LEU A 573 -36.86 18.74 4.68
CA LEU A 573 -38.25 18.47 4.32
C LEU A 573 -39.10 19.74 4.31
N MET A 574 -39.05 20.54 5.38
CA MET A 574 -39.82 21.79 5.44
C MET A 574 -39.39 22.80 4.38
N ASP A 575 -38.08 22.88 4.08
CA ASP A 575 -37.56 23.75 3.04
C ASP A 575 -38.03 23.31 1.64
N ILE A 576 -38.13 22.00 1.37
CA ILE A 576 -38.73 21.46 0.15
C ILE A 576 -40.24 21.77 0.08
N ILE A 577 -40.98 21.63 1.17
CA ILE A 577 -42.41 22.03 1.24
C ILE A 577 -42.55 23.50 0.86
N PHE A 578 -41.78 24.37 1.50
CA PHE A 578 -41.89 25.81 1.28
C PHE A 578 -41.52 26.18 -0.14
N THR A 579 -40.47 25.56 -0.70
CA THR A 579 -40.07 25.73 -2.10
C THR A 579 -41.20 25.32 -3.04
N LYS A 580 -41.85 24.17 -2.79
CA LYS A 580 -42.93 23.64 -3.64
C LYS A 580 -44.22 24.46 -3.48
N LEU A 581 -44.60 24.86 -2.27
CA LEU A 581 -45.73 25.79 -2.02
C LEU A 581 -45.52 27.15 -2.70
N ILE A 582 -44.30 27.70 -2.64
CA ILE A 582 -43.95 28.92 -3.37
C ILE A 582 -44.11 28.70 -4.88
N SER A 583 -43.68 27.55 -5.41
CA SER A 583 -43.84 27.22 -6.84
C SER A 583 -45.31 27.03 -7.27
N PHE A 584 -46.21 26.71 -6.33
CA PHE A 584 -47.66 26.65 -6.56
C PHE A 584 -48.36 27.99 -6.29
N HIS A 585 -47.62 29.09 -6.18
CA HIS A 585 -48.14 30.43 -5.84
C HIS A 585 -48.84 30.52 -4.47
N LYS A 586 -48.55 29.61 -3.54
CA LYS A 586 -49.09 29.58 -2.16
C LYS A 586 -48.10 30.14 -1.14
N VAL A 587 -47.47 31.27 -1.48
CA VAL A 587 -46.40 31.90 -0.69
C VAL A 587 -46.90 32.41 0.66
N ASP A 588 -48.17 32.82 0.71
CA ASP A 588 -48.85 33.33 1.89
C ASP A 588 -48.93 32.30 3.02
N ILE A 589 -49.01 31.01 2.67
CA ILE A 589 -48.99 29.89 3.61
C ILE A 589 -47.64 29.80 4.31
N VAL A 590 -46.56 29.91 3.54
CA VAL A 590 -45.18 29.87 4.06
C VAL A 590 -44.92 31.08 4.96
N GLN A 591 -45.42 32.26 4.60
CA GLN A 591 -45.32 33.45 5.45
C GLN A 591 -46.07 33.28 6.78
N ARG A 592 -47.30 32.74 6.76
CA ARG A 592 -48.08 32.48 7.98
C ARG A 592 -47.39 31.47 8.90
N PHE A 593 -46.77 30.43 8.35
CA PHE A 593 -45.96 29.49 9.13
C PHE A 593 -44.88 30.21 9.93
N PHE A 594 -44.09 31.07 9.28
CA PHE A 594 -43.00 31.79 9.96
C PHE A 594 -43.50 32.85 10.96
N ILE A 595 -44.73 33.34 10.84
CA ILE A 595 -45.33 34.30 11.80
C ILE A 595 -45.91 33.58 13.04
N SER A 596 -46.12 32.27 12.99
CA SER A 596 -46.57 31.49 14.16
C SER A 596 -45.53 31.48 15.28
N SER A 597 -45.96 31.24 16.52
CA SER A 597 -45.07 31.18 17.70
C SER A 597 -43.93 30.17 17.54
N GLN A 598 -44.17 29.07 16.82
CA GLN A 598 -43.19 28.03 16.55
C GLN A 598 -42.30 28.37 15.34
N GLY A 599 -42.88 28.96 14.30
CA GLY A 599 -42.13 29.44 13.13
C GLY A 599 -41.15 30.55 13.48
N GLU A 600 -41.49 31.41 14.45
CA GLU A 600 -40.62 32.45 15.01
C GLU A 600 -39.31 31.87 15.54
N GLU A 601 -39.36 30.74 16.27
CA GLU A 601 -38.19 30.02 16.78
C GLU A 601 -37.34 29.42 15.66
N LEU A 602 -37.97 29.08 14.52
CA LEU A 602 -37.32 28.43 13.38
C LEU A 602 -36.78 29.42 12.33
N LYS A 603 -37.20 30.70 12.33
CA LYS A 603 -36.74 31.74 11.38
C LYS A 603 -35.23 31.81 11.25
N LYS A 604 -34.50 31.67 12.37
CA LYS A 604 -33.04 31.77 12.39
C LYS A 604 -32.35 30.55 11.75
N ARG A 605 -32.97 29.38 11.81
CA ARG A 605 -32.45 28.14 11.21
C ARG A 605 -32.90 27.98 9.75
N MET A 606 -34.10 28.43 9.40
CA MET A 606 -34.67 28.38 8.04
C MET A 606 -34.72 29.76 7.37
N GLU A 607 -33.67 30.54 7.57
CA GLU A 607 -33.61 31.94 7.12
C GLU A 607 -33.75 32.05 5.59
N ILE A 608 -33.18 31.11 4.85
CA ILE A 608 -33.25 31.06 3.38
C ILE A 608 -34.70 30.89 2.91
N SER A 609 -35.44 29.94 3.45
CA SER A 609 -36.84 29.66 3.07
C SER A 609 -37.75 30.84 3.45
N TYR A 610 -37.49 31.49 4.59
CA TYR A 610 -38.19 32.71 4.99
C TYR A 610 -37.93 33.88 4.02
N ILE A 611 -36.67 34.09 3.61
CA ILE A 611 -36.31 35.12 2.63
C ILE A 611 -36.95 34.83 1.28
N LEU A 612 -36.93 33.58 0.81
CA LEU A 612 -37.58 33.17 -0.43
C LEU A 612 -39.09 33.42 -0.39
N ALA A 613 -39.76 33.09 0.71
CA ALA A 613 -41.17 33.40 0.88
C ALA A 613 -41.45 34.90 0.78
N ASN A 614 -40.66 35.74 1.46
CA ASN A 614 -40.83 37.19 1.37
C ASN A 614 -40.48 37.76 -0.01
N PHE A 615 -39.50 37.19 -0.70
CA PHE A 615 -39.13 37.58 -2.05
C PHE A 615 -40.28 37.32 -3.03
N PHE A 616 -40.84 36.11 -3.04
CA PHE A 616 -41.94 35.76 -3.94
C PHE A 616 -43.27 36.41 -3.55
N ALA A 617 -43.48 36.76 -2.28
CA ALA A 617 -44.66 37.51 -1.83
C ALA A 617 -44.61 39.00 -2.24
N ASN A 618 -43.42 39.60 -2.26
CA ASN A 618 -43.21 41.02 -2.60
C ASN A 618 -42.89 41.22 -4.08
N ASN A 619 -43.63 40.58 -4.99
CA ASN A 619 -43.43 40.71 -6.45
C ASN A 619 -41.98 40.50 -6.91
N GLN A 620 -41.21 39.64 -6.23
CA GLN A 620 -39.80 39.37 -6.56
C GLN A 620 -38.90 40.61 -6.45
N ASP A 621 -39.15 41.47 -5.46
CA ASP A 621 -38.32 42.64 -5.18
C ASP A 621 -36.87 42.24 -4.84
N GLU A 622 -35.97 42.48 -5.79
CA GLU A 622 -34.53 42.17 -5.69
C GLU A 622 -33.82 42.97 -4.59
N THR A 623 -34.42 44.06 -4.09
CA THR A 623 -33.84 44.85 -3.00
C THR A 623 -33.75 44.07 -1.70
N LEU A 624 -34.59 43.03 -1.52
CA LEU A 624 -34.54 42.09 -0.41
C LEU A 624 -33.26 41.24 -0.40
N LEU A 625 -32.59 41.10 -1.55
CA LEU A 625 -31.37 40.30 -1.73
C LEU A 625 -30.09 41.14 -1.65
N LEU A 626 -30.19 42.47 -1.71
CA LEU A 626 -29.05 43.39 -1.72
C LEU A 626 -28.31 43.46 -0.37
N ARG A 627 -28.97 43.11 0.73
CA ARG A 627 -28.43 43.21 2.10
C ARG A 627 -27.85 41.89 2.64
N LEU A 628 -27.79 40.85 1.80
CA LEU A 628 -27.34 39.52 2.21
C LEU A 628 -25.86 39.31 1.92
N PRO A 629 -25.14 38.52 2.75
CA PRO A 629 -23.79 38.08 2.46
C PRO A 629 -23.71 37.32 1.13
N ASP A 630 -22.60 37.46 0.40
CA ASP A 630 -22.43 36.92 -0.96
C ASP A 630 -22.67 35.40 -1.06
N GLU A 631 -22.20 34.62 -0.07
CA GLU A 631 -22.43 33.17 -0.01
C GLU A 631 -23.92 32.82 0.09
N LYS A 632 -24.69 33.52 0.94
CA LYS A 632 -26.13 33.29 1.08
C LYS A 632 -26.91 33.74 -0.14
N LYS A 633 -26.47 34.85 -0.76
CA LYS A 633 -27.07 35.40 -1.98
C LYS A 633 -26.97 34.42 -3.14
N GLN A 634 -25.83 33.75 -3.32
CA GLN A 634 -25.67 32.72 -4.35
C GLN A 634 -26.64 31.54 -4.16
N ILE A 635 -26.77 31.04 -2.93
CA ILE A 635 -27.68 29.93 -2.61
C ILE A 635 -29.15 30.32 -2.88
N ILE A 636 -29.55 31.54 -2.51
CA ILE A 636 -30.91 32.04 -2.75
C ILE A 636 -31.19 32.22 -4.25
N LEU A 637 -30.23 32.75 -5.01
CA LEU A 637 -30.39 32.91 -6.46
C LEU A 637 -30.51 31.55 -7.18
N GLN A 638 -29.76 30.54 -6.74
CA GLN A 638 -29.90 29.17 -7.25
C GLN A 638 -31.30 28.63 -6.99
N LYS A 639 -31.81 28.77 -5.75
CA LYS A 639 -33.17 28.33 -5.40
C LYS A 639 -34.27 29.09 -6.12
N ILE A 640 -34.10 30.40 -6.36
CA ILE A 640 -35.05 31.17 -7.18
C ILE A 640 -35.13 30.59 -8.59
N SER A 641 -33.99 30.18 -9.17
CA SER A 641 -33.96 29.50 -10.47
C SER A 641 -34.72 28.17 -10.44
N GLU A 642 -34.46 27.33 -9.44
CA GLU A 642 -35.15 26.04 -9.26
C GLU A 642 -36.67 26.22 -9.10
N ILE A 643 -37.11 27.20 -8.30
CA ILE A 643 -38.52 27.52 -8.10
C ILE A 643 -39.16 28.00 -9.42
N ARG A 644 -38.47 28.83 -10.21
CA ARG A 644 -38.97 29.30 -11.51
C ARG A 644 -39.14 28.15 -12.50
N GLU A 645 -38.20 27.22 -12.54
CA GLU A 645 -38.29 26.01 -13.37
C GLU A 645 -39.46 25.12 -12.93
N LEU A 646 -39.69 24.97 -11.62
CA LEU A 646 -40.84 24.26 -11.08
C LEU A 646 -42.17 24.95 -11.46
N ILE A 647 -42.27 26.29 -11.38
CA ILE A 647 -43.44 27.07 -11.81
C ILE A 647 -43.76 26.86 -13.31
N GLU A 648 -42.72 26.77 -14.15
CA GLU A 648 -42.90 26.51 -15.58
C GLU A 648 -43.38 25.09 -15.87
N ASN A 649 -42.96 24.11 -15.06
CA ASN A 649 -43.39 22.72 -15.18
C ASN A 649 -44.82 22.50 -14.67
N THR A 650 -45.24 23.18 -13.60
CA THR A 650 -46.62 23.12 -13.08
C THR A 650 -47.65 23.86 -13.94
N LYS A 651 -47.23 24.76 -14.84
CA LYS A 651 -48.11 25.35 -15.87
C LYS A 651 -48.38 24.44 -17.07
N LYS A 652 -47.60 23.36 -17.24
CA LYS A 652 -47.69 22.42 -18.38
C LYS A 652 -48.43 21.13 -18.06
N GLN A 653 -48.67 20.83 -16.78
CA GLN A 653 -49.58 19.79 -16.28
C GLN A 653 -50.92 20.43 -15.93
#